data_AF-A0A9D1SNW9-F1
#
_entry.id   AF-A0A9D1SNW9-F1
#
_cell.length_a   1.000
_cell.length_b   1.000
_cell.length_c   1.000
_cell.angle_alpha   90.00
_cell.angle_beta   90.00
_cell.angle_gamma   90.00
#
_symmetry.space_group_name_H-M   'P 1'
#
loop_
_entity.id
_entity.type
_entity.pdbx_description
1 polymer ?
#
loop_
_entity_poly.entity_id
_entity_poly.type
_entity_poly.pdbx_seq_one_letter_code
_entity_poly.pdbx_strand_id
1 'polypeptide(L)'
;MKKSLRKWLSLFLAVVMAVTGLGVGFSALAAEGDPNDPYLALADALKADGVQTAVWPSAADGCAVSVDDPTGDITRAAEAFWQLVADRYQDDYRGKTYSASGVYGDEYTMQGVKEKISEALQNGRYAMGAYWAQAERALNCFIAYQNGAQETTGAKSLLEKRSYPSAPKSAAYTFTVSQSVRDRLLAAEDLANLPDTLYTDISYRWQHDGQNLYADTAVSGRWIKVTYYTGHRNLVWTESSRTAGEDGETVPALKAFAAYFTAERLSSDLTAMRTAELEKICADGQACINALGSLWNDDAVMNHFFDKAAVEAFMADVQAACGQEPASGSDSANGITGGIGEGLDLSGVLDQPSTQSVLNPEDDLIAAVVVTIVAAVLLTAASVGAYFLQPLISTMKINVDPDKEYQTIDGFGSSACWWSQHAGASENAEEISELLFGESGLGLNIYRYNIGAGEADNPNSPITNPWRRTESFYYYNEKTGRWEYDFSRDAAAQEMLRLSLAKEVDTVVLFANSPHYSMTISGTAAGHVEQNTANLAPENYDAYVDYFLDITEYFLEQGVPVKYISPINEPQWSWSSTGGSQEGTHYEPEEMAALLSRFAKAIEERGLNVSLMGPESGEIGETNRKYMTLLKRDKTLYNAMDSFAYHSYWKDDDPGAKLQFGLEYAARWNGKKLHMTEWCELPNTHVVSDFGGALVTARVISDDLTLSGAGSWSAWTGMNQRSSANPDEDYSDGLLTSNDDCSEYSVTMRYYALAHFSKYIEPGAVRIQAAKSGYSDTLRVSGFKNPDGSRVIVLVNEGEETAVRLQDEAQTMQVITSTSEKQLETTFDGAYSEKLTLPGSSITTVILK
;
A
#
# COMPACT_ATOMS: atom_id res chain seq x y z
N MET A 1 32.67 33.37 -3.89
CA MET A 1 31.63 33.90 -4.80
C MET A 1 30.59 32.81 -5.02
N LYS A 2 29.28 33.03 -4.90
CA LYS A 2 28.58 33.74 -3.82
C LYS A 2 27.57 32.73 -3.24
N LYS A 3 27.38 32.75 -1.92
CA LYS A 3 26.41 32.00 -1.09
C LYS A 3 24.95 31.94 -1.62
N SER A 4 24.65 32.60 -2.75
CA SER A 4 23.35 32.71 -3.39
C SER A 4 22.88 31.42 -4.00
N LEU A 5 23.66 30.87 -4.93
CA LEU A 5 23.29 29.73 -5.79
C LEU A 5 22.98 28.46 -4.98
N ARG A 6 23.67 28.34 -3.84
CA ARG A 6 23.67 27.22 -2.91
C ARG A 6 22.36 27.10 -2.10
N LYS A 7 21.66 28.22 -1.82
CA LYS A 7 20.37 28.23 -1.07
C LYS A 7 19.13 27.93 -1.93
N TRP A 8 19.24 28.02 -3.26
CA TRP A 8 18.11 27.86 -4.19
C TRP A 8 17.73 26.40 -4.43
N LEU A 9 18.73 25.52 -4.50
CA LEU A 9 18.51 24.10 -4.74
C LEU A 9 18.00 23.38 -3.47
N SER A 10 18.39 23.86 -2.29
CA SER A 10 17.87 23.42 -0.99
C SER A 10 16.36 23.62 -0.85
N LEU A 11 15.80 24.64 -1.50
CA LEU A 11 14.37 24.92 -1.48
C LEU A 11 13.58 23.99 -2.42
N PHE A 12 14.09 23.75 -3.63
CA PHE A 12 13.48 22.84 -4.60
C PHE A 12 13.49 21.38 -4.09
N LEU A 13 14.62 20.94 -3.53
CA LEU A 13 14.74 19.60 -2.95
C LEU A 13 13.92 19.43 -1.66
N ALA A 14 13.78 20.47 -0.83
CA ALA A 14 12.90 20.43 0.35
C ALA A 14 11.41 20.30 0.00
N VAL A 15 10.97 20.84 -1.15
CA VAL A 15 9.59 20.68 -1.65
C VAL A 15 9.39 19.29 -2.24
N VAL A 16 10.36 18.75 -2.98
CA VAL A 16 10.32 17.36 -3.49
C VAL A 16 10.28 16.36 -2.32
N MET A 17 11.16 16.49 -1.32
CA MET A 17 11.23 15.60 -0.16
C MET A 17 10.01 15.71 0.76
N ALA A 18 9.39 16.89 0.89
CA ALA A 18 8.14 17.06 1.63
C ALA A 18 6.92 16.45 0.92
N VAL A 19 6.96 16.34 -0.42
CA VAL A 19 5.91 15.73 -1.23
C VAL A 19 6.07 14.21 -1.34
N THR A 20 7.29 13.67 -1.22
CA THR A 20 7.60 12.24 -1.39
C THR A 20 7.95 11.47 -0.10
N GLY A 21 8.20 12.14 1.04
CA GLY A 21 8.47 11.49 2.33
C GLY A 21 9.91 11.03 2.57
N LEU A 22 10.86 11.35 1.69
CA LEU A 22 12.28 10.96 1.81
C LEU A 22 13.01 11.85 2.84
N GLY A 23 13.50 11.26 3.95
CA GLY A 23 13.80 11.98 5.19
C GLY A 23 15.18 12.62 5.38
N VAL A 24 16.16 12.49 4.47
CA VAL A 24 17.58 12.71 4.85
C VAL A 24 18.15 14.09 4.51
N GLY A 25 17.45 14.91 3.72
CA GLY A 25 17.97 16.21 3.27
C GLY A 25 17.87 17.38 4.27
N PHE A 26 17.13 17.24 5.38
CA PHE A 26 16.94 18.35 6.32
C PHE A 26 18.09 18.50 7.35
N SER A 27 18.81 17.42 7.68
CA SER A 27 19.88 17.41 8.68
C SER A 27 21.14 18.14 8.22
N ALA A 28 21.46 18.07 6.91
CA ALA A 28 22.66 18.68 6.34
C ALA A 28 22.63 20.22 6.32
N LEU A 29 21.45 20.83 6.43
CA LEU A 29 21.27 22.29 6.39
C LEU A 29 21.13 22.94 7.78
N ALA A 30 20.96 22.15 8.84
CA ALA A 30 20.74 22.65 10.22
C ALA A 30 22.00 22.61 11.12
N ALA A 31 23.07 21.92 10.71
CA ALA A 31 24.31 21.90 11.48
C ALA A 31 25.16 23.16 11.19
N GLU A 32 24.93 24.20 11.97
CA GLU A 32 25.89 25.29 12.19
C GLU A 32 27.21 24.69 12.75
N GLY A 33 28.18 24.29 11.92
CA GLY A 33 29.37 23.62 12.47
C GLY A 33 30.62 23.38 11.61
N ASP A 34 30.56 23.28 10.27
CA ASP A 34 31.78 23.28 9.44
C ASP A 34 31.80 24.52 8.52
N PRO A 35 32.81 25.41 8.64
CA PRO A 35 32.96 26.59 7.80
C PRO A 35 33.26 26.33 6.30
N ASN A 36 33.56 25.10 5.84
CA ASN A 36 34.23 24.91 4.53
C ASN A 36 33.45 24.28 3.34
N ASP A 37 32.55 23.27 3.42
CA ASP A 37 31.57 23.03 2.31
C ASP A 37 30.43 22.02 2.62
N PRO A 38 29.18 22.47 2.89
CA PRO A 38 28.04 21.58 3.20
C PRO A 38 27.38 20.87 1.99
N TYR A 39 27.88 21.03 0.76
CA TYR A 39 27.25 20.46 -0.46
C TYR A 39 27.91 19.16 -0.97
N LEU A 40 29.13 18.83 -0.52
CA LEU A 40 29.68 17.47 -0.64
C LEU A 40 28.89 16.51 0.24
N ALA A 41 28.56 16.94 1.47
CA ALA A 41 27.74 16.16 2.40
C ALA A 41 26.34 15.81 1.87
N LEU A 42 25.74 16.67 1.03
CA LEU A 42 24.44 16.41 0.39
C LEU A 42 24.56 15.48 -0.82
N ALA A 43 25.61 15.61 -1.65
CA ALA A 43 25.87 14.68 -2.75
C ALA A 43 26.22 13.27 -2.22
N ASP A 44 26.91 13.21 -1.08
CA ASP A 44 27.21 11.97 -0.38
C ASP A 44 25.96 11.37 0.30
N ALA A 45 25.05 12.21 0.83
CA ALA A 45 23.76 11.76 1.37
C ALA A 45 22.83 11.18 0.29
N LEU A 46 22.72 11.84 -0.88
CA LEU A 46 21.93 11.32 -2.01
C LEU A 46 22.52 10.02 -2.57
N LYS A 47 23.85 9.88 -2.61
CA LYS A 47 24.52 8.63 -2.97
C LYS A 47 24.30 7.53 -1.94
N ALA A 48 24.25 7.88 -0.65
CA ALA A 48 23.95 6.93 0.43
C ALA A 48 22.50 6.39 0.35
N ASP A 49 21.57 7.17 -0.21
CA ASP A 49 20.18 6.77 -0.47
C ASP A 49 19.96 6.17 -1.88
N GLY A 50 21.03 5.79 -2.58
CA GLY A 50 20.96 5.01 -3.82
C GLY A 50 21.08 5.79 -5.15
N VAL A 51 21.27 7.12 -5.13
CA VAL A 51 21.47 7.92 -6.36
C VAL A 51 22.90 7.77 -6.90
N GLN A 52 23.07 7.11 -8.04
CA GLN A 52 24.41 6.65 -8.49
C GLN A 52 25.36 7.76 -9.00
N THR A 53 24.86 8.85 -9.60
CA THR A 53 25.70 9.85 -10.31
C THR A 53 25.40 11.30 -9.94
N ALA A 54 25.16 11.58 -8.65
CA ALA A 54 25.13 12.95 -8.15
C ALA A 54 26.53 13.60 -8.29
N VAL A 55 26.74 14.45 -9.32
CA VAL A 55 28.00 15.16 -9.61
C VAL A 55 27.78 16.67 -9.61
N TRP A 56 28.74 17.44 -9.07
CA TRP A 56 28.67 18.91 -8.98
C TRP A 56 29.78 19.58 -9.81
N PRO A 57 29.49 20.21 -10.96
CA PRO A 57 30.50 20.93 -11.74
C PRO A 57 30.74 22.37 -11.25
N SER A 58 31.96 22.87 -11.48
CA SER A 58 32.42 24.19 -11.00
C SER A 58 31.77 25.38 -11.73
N ALA A 59 31.84 26.55 -11.08
CA ALA A 59 30.98 27.73 -11.24
C ALA A 59 31.05 28.55 -12.55
N ALA A 60 31.44 27.99 -13.69
CA ALA A 60 31.61 28.76 -14.93
C ALA A 60 30.37 28.80 -15.85
N ASP A 61 29.57 27.73 -15.98
CA ASP A 61 28.57 27.62 -17.08
C ASP A 61 27.17 27.11 -16.68
N GLY A 62 26.71 27.41 -15.45
CA GLY A 62 25.38 27.04 -14.95
C GLY A 62 25.35 25.72 -14.17
N CYS A 63 24.27 25.48 -13.42
CA CYS A 63 24.09 24.25 -12.64
C CYS A 63 23.35 23.20 -13.48
N ALA A 64 23.88 21.98 -13.55
CA ALA A 64 23.21 20.80 -14.10
C ALA A 64 23.23 19.67 -13.07
N VAL A 65 22.08 19.06 -12.79
CA VAL A 65 21.95 17.87 -11.93
C VAL A 65 21.33 16.77 -12.77
N SER A 66 21.94 15.58 -12.82
CA SER A 66 21.40 14.38 -13.49
C SER A 66 21.05 13.34 -12.44
N VAL A 67 19.89 12.72 -12.54
CA VAL A 67 19.42 11.67 -11.61
C VAL A 67 18.91 10.48 -12.42
N ASP A 68 19.31 9.28 -12.03
CA ASP A 68 18.75 8.03 -12.55
C ASP A 68 17.51 7.68 -11.71
N ASP A 69 16.34 7.55 -12.36
CA ASP A 69 15.03 7.42 -11.71
C ASP A 69 14.30 6.15 -12.18
N PRO A 70 14.72 4.97 -11.70
CA PRO A 70 14.18 3.69 -12.16
C PRO A 70 12.70 3.48 -11.76
N THR A 71 12.20 4.17 -10.73
CA THR A 71 10.81 4.04 -10.25
C THR A 71 9.84 5.04 -10.90
N GLY A 72 10.37 6.13 -11.46
CA GLY A 72 9.57 7.20 -12.10
C GLY A 72 8.93 8.19 -11.11
N ASP A 73 9.17 8.05 -9.82
CA ASP A 73 8.59 8.89 -8.78
C ASP A 73 9.19 10.29 -8.74
N ILE A 74 10.51 10.38 -8.98
CA ILE A 74 11.22 11.65 -9.03
C ILE A 74 10.75 12.45 -10.26
N THR A 75 10.51 11.75 -11.37
CA THR A 75 9.94 12.31 -12.60
C THR A 75 8.54 12.90 -12.33
N ARG A 76 7.61 12.13 -11.74
CA ARG A 76 6.24 12.59 -11.44
C ARG A 76 6.21 13.76 -10.46
N ALA A 77 7.07 13.74 -9.44
CA ALA A 77 7.17 14.83 -8.47
C ALA A 77 7.73 16.13 -9.09
N ALA A 78 8.74 15.99 -9.96
CA ALA A 78 9.28 17.13 -10.71
C ALA A 78 8.22 17.71 -11.67
N GLU A 79 7.50 16.87 -12.40
CA GLU A 79 6.42 17.28 -13.30
C GLU A 79 5.31 18.03 -12.54
N ALA A 80 4.85 17.51 -11.40
CA ALA A 80 3.82 18.17 -10.60
C ALA A 80 4.27 19.54 -10.07
N PHE A 81 5.52 19.66 -9.57
CA PHE A 81 6.08 20.93 -9.12
C PHE A 81 6.16 21.95 -10.27
N TRP A 82 6.67 21.54 -11.42
CA TRP A 82 6.87 22.44 -12.56
C TRP A 82 5.56 22.79 -13.26
N GLN A 83 4.57 21.89 -13.26
CA GLN A 83 3.20 22.16 -13.72
C GLN A 83 2.54 23.20 -12.80
N LEU A 84 2.72 23.13 -11.48
CA LEU A 84 2.20 24.12 -10.52
C LEU A 84 2.82 25.52 -10.74
N VAL A 85 4.10 25.57 -11.12
CA VAL A 85 4.79 26.80 -11.51
C VAL A 85 4.33 27.29 -12.89
N ALA A 86 4.09 26.40 -13.86
CA ALA A 86 3.69 26.77 -15.21
C ALA A 86 2.24 27.22 -15.33
N ASP A 87 1.29 26.47 -14.77
CA ASP A 87 -0.16 26.73 -14.80
C ASP A 87 -0.52 28.07 -14.16
N ARG A 88 0.30 28.56 -13.23
CA ARG A 88 0.07 29.84 -12.55
C ARG A 88 0.79 31.03 -13.18
N TYR A 89 1.70 30.81 -14.11
CA TYR A 89 2.37 31.87 -14.88
C TYR A 89 1.84 32.03 -16.31
N GLN A 90 1.11 31.04 -16.86
CA GLN A 90 0.57 31.10 -18.23
C GLN A 90 -0.67 32.01 -18.40
N ASP A 91 -1.49 32.20 -17.36
CA ASP A 91 -2.79 32.85 -17.52
C ASP A 91 -2.77 34.38 -17.74
N ASP A 92 -1.65 35.08 -17.49
CA ASP A 92 -1.63 36.56 -17.56
C ASP A 92 -0.65 37.16 -18.58
N TYR A 93 0.13 36.34 -19.31
CA TYR A 93 1.23 36.84 -20.15
C TYR A 93 0.95 36.91 -21.66
N ARG A 94 -0.16 36.37 -22.16
CA ARG A 94 -0.56 36.57 -23.57
C ARG A 94 -1.28 37.90 -23.76
N GLY A 95 -0.52 38.97 -23.99
CA GLY A 95 -1.02 40.16 -24.68
C GLY A 95 -1.11 41.48 -23.90
N LYS A 96 -0.52 41.58 -22.70
CA LYS A 96 -0.50 42.83 -21.93
C LYS A 96 0.84 43.56 -22.07
N THR A 97 0.93 44.49 -23.03
CA THR A 97 1.98 45.51 -23.11
C THR A 97 1.69 46.60 -22.07
N TYR A 98 2.46 46.71 -20.98
CA TYR A 98 2.23 47.79 -20.01
C TYR A 98 3.46 48.58 -19.51
N SER A 99 3.22 49.89 -19.67
CA SER A 99 3.76 51.17 -19.21
C SER A 99 4.87 51.28 -18.15
N ALA A 100 5.70 52.29 -18.39
CA ALA A 100 6.88 52.78 -17.68
C ALA A 100 6.70 53.26 -16.21
N SER A 101 5.69 52.79 -15.47
CA SER A 101 5.50 53.12 -14.05
C SER A 101 5.60 51.90 -13.13
N GLY A 102 6.64 51.08 -13.33
CA GLY A 102 7.51 50.54 -12.29
C GLY A 102 6.97 49.93 -10.99
N VAL A 103 5.74 49.41 -10.91
CA VAL A 103 5.24 48.68 -9.72
C VAL A 103 4.69 47.33 -10.16
N TYR A 104 5.45 46.27 -9.88
CA TYR A 104 4.97 44.90 -9.93
C TYR A 104 4.01 44.67 -8.75
N GLY A 105 2.88 43.99 -8.95
CA GLY A 105 2.05 43.47 -7.85
C GLY A 105 2.83 42.46 -7.00
N ASP A 106 2.50 42.32 -5.72
CA ASP A 106 3.26 41.51 -4.76
C ASP A 106 3.35 40.02 -5.18
N GLU A 107 2.38 39.50 -5.92
CA GLU A 107 2.38 38.14 -6.50
C GLU A 107 3.52 37.88 -7.50
N TYR A 108 4.08 38.92 -8.11
CA TYR A 108 5.21 38.82 -9.05
C TYR A 108 6.56 39.02 -8.35
N THR A 109 6.56 39.09 -7.01
CA THR A 109 7.76 39.17 -6.19
C THR A 109 8.11 37.79 -5.62
N MET A 110 9.36 37.59 -5.23
CA MET A 110 9.80 36.34 -4.58
C MET A 110 9.07 36.08 -3.25
N GLN A 111 8.55 37.14 -2.62
CA GLN A 111 7.70 37.06 -1.44
C GLN A 111 6.30 36.52 -1.78
N GLY A 112 5.67 36.99 -2.87
CA GLY A 112 4.39 36.44 -3.34
C GLY A 112 4.48 34.98 -3.77
N VAL A 113 5.57 34.58 -4.43
CA VAL A 113 5.83 33.17 -4.79
C VAL A 113 5.98 32.29 -3.55
N LYS A 114 6.73 32.75 -2.54
CA LYS A 114 6.85 32.06 -1.25
C LYS A 114 5.48 31.89 -0.60
N GLU A 115 4.70 32.97 -0.47
CA GLU A 115 3.41 32.94 0.21
C GLU A 115 2.45 31.94 -0.44
N LYS A 116 2.48 31.83 -1.78
CA LYS A 116 1.64 30.88 -2.53
C LYS A 116 2.12 29.42 -2.44
N ILE A 117 3.43 29.16 -2.48
CA ILE A 117 3.99 27.83 -2.21
C ILE A 117 3.69 27.40 -0.76
N SER A 118 3.83 28.33 0.18
CA SER A 118 3.47 28.12 1.59
C SER A 118 2.00 27.79 1.78
N GLU A 119 1.10 28.51 1.11
CA GLU A 119 -0.35 28.28 1.16
C GLU A 119 -0.74 26.91 0.56
N ALA A 120 -0.10 26.49 -0.54
CA ALA A 120 -0.33 25.17 -1.15
C ALA A 120 0.16 24.01 -0.27
N LEU A 121 1.35 24.14 0.34
CA LEU A 121 1.92 23.13 1.24
C LEU A 121 1.10 22.99 2.55
N GLN A 122 0.54 24.10 3.05
CA GLN A 122 -0.33 24.10 4.23
C GLN A 122 -1.72 23.50 3.95
N ASN A 123 -2.31 23.81 2.78
CA ASN A 123 -3.65 23.33 2.42
C ASN A 123 -3.67 21.86 1.95
N GLY A 124 -2.56 21.33 1.43
CA GLY A 124 -2.42 19.92 0.99
C GLY A 124 -2.02 18.92 2.09
N ARG A 125 -1.76 19.38 3.33
CA ARG A 125 -1.31 18.58 4.50
C ARG A 125 0.03 17.81 4.36
N TYR A 126 0.94 18.19 3.46
CA TYR A 126 2.22 17.48 3.28
C TYR A 126 3.30 17.79 4.33
N ALA A 127 3.16 18.86 5.13
CA ALA A 127 4.07 19.16 6.23
C ALA A 127 3.32 19.81 7.41
N MET A 128 3.28 19.15 8.57
CA MET A 128 2.79 19.72 9.82
C MET A 128 3.83 19.64 10.94
N GLY A 129 3.75 20.54 11.93
CA GLY A 129 4.65 20.55 13.09
C GLY A 129 6.08 21.01 12.76
N ALA A 130 7.09 20.33 13.33
CA ALA A 130 8.50 20.74 13.22
C ALA A 130 9.03 20.78 11.77
N TYR A 131 8.50 19.92 10.90
CA TYR A 131 8.81 19.89 9.46
C TYR A 131 8.35 21.15 8.74
N TRP A 132 7.13 21.63 9.05
CA TRP A 132 6.63 22.91 8.54
C TRP A 132 7.50 24.08 9.01
N ALA A 133 7.88 24.11 10.30
CA ALA A 133 8.74 25.16 10.85
C ALA A 133 10.15 25.18 10.23
N GLN A 134 10.66 24.04 9.73
CA GLN A 134 11.94 23.96 9.01
C GLN A 134 11.82 24.36 7.54
N ALA A 135 10.76 23.91 6.85
CA ALA A 135 10.44 24.34 5.48
C ALA A 135 10.22 25.86 5.42
N GLU A 136 9.49 26.42 6.38
CA GLU A 136 9.26 27.86 6.51
C GLU A 136 10.55 28.65 6.80
N ARG A 137 11.46 28.11 7.62
CA ARG A 137 12.80 28.71 7.85
C ARG A 137 13.67 28.70 6.59
N ALA A 138 13.63 27.64 5.79
CA ALA A 138 14.36 27.56 4.52
C ALA A 138 13.81 28.57 3.49
N LEU A 139 12.48 28.66 3.36
CA LEU A 139 11.76 29.65 2.55
C LEU A 139 12.08 31.10 2.99
N ASN A 140 12.18 31.35 4.29
CA ASN A 140 12.54 32.67 4.85
C ASN A 140 14.02 33.04 4.61
N CYS A 141 14.95 32.11 4.81
CA CYS A 141 16.38 32.29 4.57
C CYS A 141 16.70 32.59 3.10
N PHE A 142 15.90 32.05 2.20
CA PHE A 142 15.94 32.27 0.76
C PHE A 142 15.56 33.71 0.38
N ILE A 143 14.47 34.25 0.94
CA ILE A 143 14.04 35.64 0.70
C ILE A 143 15.01 36.64 1.33
N ALA A 144 15.42 36.42 2.58
CA ALA A 144 16.37 37.30 3.28
C ALA A 144 17.69 37.46 2.51
N TYR A 145 18.10 36.41 1.79
CA TYR A 145 19.30 36.44 0.97
C TYR A 145 19.10 37.20 -0.36
N GLN A 146 17.94 37.07 -1.01
CA GLN A 146 17.62 37.86 -2.21
C GLN A 146 17.57 39.37 -1.94
N ASN A 147 17.28 39.75 -0.69
CA ASN A 147 17.32 41.14 -0.23
C ASN A 147 18.74 41.68 0.10
N GLY A 148 19.79 40.84 0.04
CA GLY A 148 21.18 41.22 0.31
C GLY A 148 21.51 41.32 1.81
N ALA A 149 22.25 40.36 2.34
CA ALA A 149 22.49 40.19 3.78
C ALA A 149 23.16 41.41 4.47
N GLN A 150 22.61 41.83 5.62
CA GLN A 150 23.39 42.38 6.73
C GLN A 150 22.99 41.69 8.04
N GLU A 151 23.91 40.92 8.60
CA GLU A 151 23.94 40.66 10.04
C GLU A 151 24.40 41.94 10.73
N THR A 152 23.63 42.46 11.71
CA THR A 152 24.25 43.15 12.85
C THR A 152 23.48 42.81 14.14
N THR A 153 24.29 42.44 15.11
CA THR A 153 24.06 42.18 16.54
C THR A 153 23.13 43.17 17.25
N GLY A 154 22.22 42.66 18.09
CA GLY A 154 21.57 43.44 19.16
C GLY A 154 20.07 43.65 18.98
N ALA A 155 19.32 43.44 20.06
CA ALA A 155 17.87 43.48 20.13
C ALA A 155 17.22 44.81 19.65
N LYS A 156 16.00 44.69 19.09
CA LYS A 156 15.04 45.75 18.71
C LYS A 156 15.47 46.71 17.59
N SER A 157 15.11 46.37 16.34
CA SER A 157 14.18 47.17 15.52
C SER A 157 13.95 46.48 14.16
N LEU A 158 12.70 46.08 13.90
CA LEU A 158 12.32 45.19 12.79
C LEU A 158 11.42 45.85 11.73
N LEU A 159 11.14 47.17 11.74
CA LEU A 159 9.96 47.67 11.00
C LEU A 159 10.10 48.93 10.11
N GLU A 160 11.28 49.55 9.92
CA GLU A 160 11.33 50.86 9.26
C GLU A 160 12.21 51.02 8.01
N LYS A 161 12.73 49.95 7.38
CA LYS A 161 13.42 50.10 6.09
C LYS A 161 12.94 49.08 5.06
N ARG A 162 12.18 49.60 4.08
CA ARG A 162 11.91 48.96 2.79
C ARG A 162 13.23 48.67 2.08
N SER A 163 13.80 47.50 2.34
CA SER A 163 14.92 46.98 1.59
C SER A 163 14.36 46.34 0.31
N TYR A 164 14.32 47.10 -0.77
CA TYR A 164 14.11 46.53 -2.11
C TYR A 164 15.26 45.57 -2.42
N PRO A 165 15.00 44.31 -2.84
CA PRO A 165 16.05 43.39 -3.25
C PRO A 165 16.81 43.95 -4.45
N SER A 166 18.09 44.24 -4.22
CA SER A 166 19.08 44.48 -5.26
C SER A 166 18.98 43.40 -6.34
N ALA A 167 19.00 43.80 -7.61
CA ALA A 167 18.81 42.92 -8.78
C ALA A 167 19.53 41.56 -8.66
N PRO A 168 18.80 40.42 -8.80
CA PRO A 168 19.45 39.12 -8.88
C PRO A 168 20.35 39.08 -10.12
N LYS A 169 21.52 38.45 -10.02
CA LYS A 169 22.41 38.24 -11.17
C LYS A 169 21.78 37.24 -12.16
N SER A 170 22.11 37.37 -13.45
CA SER A 170 21.72 36.41 -14.48
C SER A 170 22.20 35.00 -14.13
N ALA A 171 21.32 33.99 -14.11
CA ALA A 171 21.65 32.60 -13.80
C ALA A 171 20.71 31.60 -14.52
N ALA A 172 21.28 30.45 -14.92
CA ALA A 172 20.58 29.34 -15.54
C ALA A 172 20.81 28.04 -14.76
N TYR A 173 19.74 27.27 -14.56
CA TYR A 173 19.73 26.00 -13.81
C TYR A 173 19.05 24.93 -14.65
N THR A 174 19.62 23.74 -14.72
CA THR A 174 19.09 22.58 -15.46
C THR A 174 19.03 21.35 -14.56
N PHE A 175 17.92 20.62 -14.58
CA PHE A 175 17.74 19.35 -13.90
C PHE A 175 17.35 18.30 -14.94
N THR A 176 18.05 17.18 -14.99
CA THR A 176 17.84 16.10 -15.96
C THR A 176 17.52 14.81 -15.21
N VAL A 177 16.46 14.13 -15.62
CA VAL A 177 16.09 12.80 -15.14
C VAL A 177 16.31 11.81 -16.28
N SER A 178 17.09 10.78 -16.02
CA SER A 178 17.40 9.70 -16.96
C SER A 178 16.63 8.44 -16.57
N GLN A 179 16.20 7.66 -17.56
CA GLN A 179 15.43 6.43 -17.37
C GLN A 179 16.00 5.29 -18.25
N SER A 180 16.13 4.11 -17.65
CA SER A 180 16.55 2.88 -18.33
C SER A 180 15.42 2.29 -19.19
N VAL A 181 15.66 2.15 -20.50
CA VAL A 181 14.72 1.51 -21.43
C VAL A 181 14.46 0.06 -21.05
N ARG A 182 15.48 -0.64 -20.55
CA ARG A 182 15.39 -2.04 -20.12
C ARG A 182 14.38 -2.21 -18.97
N ASP A 183 14.50 -1.38 -17.95
CA ASP A 183 13.67 -1.51 -16.74
C ASP A 183 12.23 -1.09 -17.01
N ARG A 184 12.02 -0.10 -17.89
CA ARG A 184 10.70 0.26 -18.42
C ARG A 184 10.02 -0.87 -19.19
N LEU A 185 10.78 -1.69 -19.93
CA LEU A 185 10.26 -2.85 -20.65
C LEU A 185 9.95 -4.02 -19.70
N LEU A 186 10.79 -4.27 -18.70
CA LEU A 186 10.56 -5.34 -17.70
C LEU A 186 9.40 -5.03 -16.76
N ALA A 187 9.13 -3.75 -16.50
CA ALA A 187 8.00 -3.30 -15.69
C ALA A 187 6.68 -3.22 -16.45
N ALA A 188 6.70 -3.31 -17.79
CA ALA A 188 5.48 -3.32 -18.58
C ALA A 188 4.88 -4.73 -18.59
N GLU A 189 3.66 -4.87 -18.10
CA GLU A 189 2.96 -6.17 -18.12
C GLU A 189 2.49 -6.57 -19.54
N ASP A 190 2.24 -5.58 -20.41
CA ASP A 190 1.89 -5.76 -21.83
C ASP A 190 2.47 -4.64 -22.69
N LEU A 191 3.08 -5.02 -23.81
CA LEU A 191 3.73 -4.16 -24.80
C LEU A 191 2.74 -3.30 -25.58
N ALA A 192 1.48 -3.74 -25.71
CA ALA A 192 0.43 -2.93 -26.31
C ALA A 192 0.20 -1.62 -25.54
N ASN A 193 0.49 -1.63 -24.24
CA ASN A 193 0.32 -0.49 -23.34
C ASN A 193 1.53 0.45 -23.30
N LEU A 194 2.63 0.11 -23.96
CA LEU A 194 3.77 1.02 -24.08
C LEU A 194 3.43 2.20 -25.00
N PRO A 195 3.85 3.43 -24.68
CA PRO A 195 3.66 4.58 -25.56
C PRO A 195 4.48 4.42 -26.85
N ASP A 196 4.00 4.94 -27.98
CA ASP A 196 4.66 4.79 -29.30
C ASP A 196 6.07 5.40 -29.38
N THR A 197 6.50 6.12 -28.34
CA THR A 197 7.87 6.60 -28.16
C THR A 197 8.22 6.57 -26.67
N LEU A 198 9.43 6.11 -26.33
CA LEU A 198 9.96 6.09 -24.97
C LEU A 198 11.07 7.13 -24.83
N TYR A 199 10.97 8.04 -23.84
CA TYR A 199 11.99 9.04 -23.56
C TYR A 199 12.99 8.50 -22.54
N THR A 200 14.29 8.56 -22.87
CA THR A 200 15.36 8.13 -21.96
C THR A 200 15.84 9.25 -21.04
N ASP A 201 15.54 10.52 -21.37
CA ASP A 201 16.00 11.69 -20.64
C ASP A 201 15.00 12.86 -20.72
N ILE A 202 14.70 13.46 -19.57
CA ILE A 202 13.82 14.64 -19.45
C ILE A 202 14.56 15.75 -18.70
N SER A 203 14.65 16.95 -19.29
CA SER A 203 15.38 18.09 -18.73
C SER A 203 14.50 19.32 -18.49
N TYR A 204 14.55 19.84 -17.26
CA TYR A 204 13.89 21.07 -16.82
C TYR A 204 14.91 22.18 -16.68
N ARG A 205 14.73 23.29 -17.41
CA ARG A 205 15.62 24.45 -17.32
C ARG A 205 14.91 25.70 -16.80
N TRP A 206 15.51 26.33 -15.79
CA TRP A 206 15.06 27.58 -15.19
C TRP A 206 16.09 28.69 -15.42
N GLN A 207 15.66 29.83 -15.97
CA GLN A 207 16.51 31.00 -16.22
C GLN A 207 15.94 32.26 -15.60
N HIS A 208 16.80 33.03 -14.94
CA HIS A 208 16.49 34.34 -14.36
C HIS A 208 17.55 35.35 -14.84
N ASP A 209 17.17 36.36 -15.63
CA ASP A 209 18.13 37.36 -16.15
C ASP A 209 18.09 38.69 -15.35
N GLY A 210 19.27 39.20 -15.04
CA GLY A 210 19.49 40.40 -14.24
C GLY A 210 19.66 41.68 -15.05
N GLN A 211 20.37 41.68 -16.18
CA GLN A 211 20.57 42.86 -17.04
C GLN A 211 21.11 42.44 -18.43
N ASN A 212 20.48 42.96 -19.49
CA ASN A 212 20.84 42.97 -20.92
C ASN A 212 20.34 41.83 -21.82
N LEU A 213 19.11 41.98 -22.31
CA LEU A 213 18.86 42.01 -23.76
C LEU A 213 19.00 43.47 -24.25
N TYR A 214 20.19 43.85 -24.72
CA TYR A 214 20.25 44.80 -25.85
C TYR A 214 19.84 43.99 -27.08
N ALA A 215 18.95 44.42 -27.98
CA ALA A 215 18.19 45.65 -28.17
C ALA A 215 16.88 45.18 -28.85
N ASP A 216 15.71 45.79 -28.66
CA ASP A 216 15.44 47.19 -28.90
C ASP A 216 14.14 47.59 -28.19
N THR A 217 14.10 48.83 -27.68
CA THR A 217 12.90 49.55 -27.21
C THR A 217 12.26 49.13 -25.87
N ALA A 218 12.89 49.60 -24.79
CA ALA A 218 12.24 50.31 -23.67
C ALA A 218 11.07 49.65 -22.92
N VAL A 219 11.34 48.61 -22.13
CA VAL A 219 10.76 48.42 -20.78
C VAL A 219 11.78 47.65 -19.93
N SER A 220 12.29 48.24 -18.84
CA SER A 220 13.16 47.56 -17.88
C SER A 220 12.32 46.61 -17.02
N GLY A 221 12.10 45.39 -17.49
CA GLY A 221 11.45 44.32 -16.75
C GLY A 221 12.43 43.18 -16.43
N ARG A 222 12.33 42.62 -15.21
CA ARG A 222 12.98 41.34 -14.84
C ARG A 222 12.11 40.20 -15.38
N TRP A 223 12.71 39.19 -16.01
CA TRP A 223 11.99 38.05 -16.59
C TRP A 223 12.39 36.73 -15.92
N ILE A 224 11.40 35.87 -15.68
CA ILE A 224 11.58 34.47 -15.33
C ILE A 224 11.14 33.63 -16.53
N LYS A 225 12.01 32.75 -17.05
CA LYS A 225 11.68 31.82 -18.15
C LYS A 225 11.89 30.38 -17.69
N VAL A 226 10.88 29.54 -17.89
CA VAL A 226 10.90 28.09 -17.67
C VAL A 226 10.86 27.42 -19.04
N THR A 227 11.67 26.39 -19.27
CA THR A 227 11.66 25.65 -20.55
C THR A 227 11.82 24.15 -20.30
N TYR A 228 10.92 23.38 -20.90
CA TYR A 228 10.84 21.92 -20.89
C TYR A 228 11.56 21.36 -22.12
N TYR A 229 12.48 20.41 -21.92
CA TYR A 229 13.20 19.73 -23.00
C TYR A 229 13.11 18.22 -22.80
N THR A 230 12.62 17.50 -23.81
CA THR A 230 12.72 16.03 -23.90
C THR A 230 13.76 15.70 -24.97
N GLY A 231 14.86 15.04 -24.57
CA GLY A 231 15.99 14.71 -25.47
C GLY A 231 16.88 15.91 -25.85
N HIS A 232 18.18 15.87 -25.52
CA HIS A 232 19.12 16.95 -25.86
C HIS A 232 19.46 16.98 -27.37
N ARG A 233 19.61 18.13 -28.05
CA ARG A 233 20.57 19.22 -27.76
C ARG A 233 20.09 20.63 -28.16
N ASN A 234 20.37 21.58 -27.25
CA ASN A 234 20.78 22.98 -27.43
C ASN A 234 20.28 23.80 -28.65
N LEU A 235 19.33 24.71 -28.43
CA LEU A 235 19.44 26.19 -28.54
C LEU A 235 18.04 26.83 -28.63
N VAL A 236 17.73 27.79 -27.72
CA VAL A 236 17.05 29.09 -27.95
C VAL A 236 16.17 29.14 -29.23
N TRP A 237 14.84 29.30 -29.27
CA TRP A 237 13.92 30.18 -28.54
C TRP A 237 12.47 29.97 -29.04
N THR A 238 11.52 30.59 -28.32
CA THR A 238 10.13 30.93 -28.68
C THR A 238 9.07 29.83 -28.86
N GLU A 239 7.87 30.16 -28.37
CA GLU A 239 6.61 29.44 -28.58
C GLU A 239 6.47 28.94 -30.02
N SER A 240 5.83 27.78 -30.13
CA SER A 240 5.42 27.08 -31.34
C SER A 240 6.50 26.25 -32.04
N SER A 241 6.28 24.93 -31.97
CA SER A 241 6.87 23.88 -32.80
C SER A 241 8.35 23.55 -32.50
N ARG A 242 8.73 22.28 -32.45
CA ARG A 242 8.79 21.50 -33.68
C ARG A 242 8.67 19.99 -33.49
N THR A 243 7.73 19.45 -34.27
CA THR A 243 7.83 18.26 -35.13
C THR A 243 8.50 17.02 -34.55
N ALA A 244 7.68 15.96 -34.50
CA ALA A 244 8.08 14.57 -34.67
C ALA A 244 9.02 14.38 -35.89
N GLY A 245 9.84 13.32 -35.82
CA GLY A 245 10.81 12.89 -36.84
C GLY A 245 12.17 13.58 -36.64
N GLU A 246 13.28 12.89 -36.47
CA GLU A 246 13.73 11.64 -37.10
C GLU A 246 14.50 10.82 -36.03
N ASP A 247 13.89 9.78 -35.46
CA ASP A 247 13.90 8.35 -35.86
C ASP A 247 15.13 7.57 -35.33
N GLY A 248 14.98 6.33 -34.87
CA GLY A 248 13.97 5.35 -35.30
C GLY A 248 13.20 4.64 -34.18
N GLU A 249 11.88 4.84 -34.20
CA GLU A 249 10.82 3.82 -34.29
C GLU A 249 10.98 2.49 -33.54
N THR A 250 11.58 2.50 -32.35
CA THR A 250 11.80 1.23 -31.63
C THR A 250 10.49 0.67 -31.11
N VAL A 251 9.51 1.49 -30.71
CA VAL A 251 8.25 0.99 -30.13
C VAL A 251 7.26 0.47 -31.18
N PRO A 252 7.02 1.15 -32.33
CA PRO A 252 6.18 0.59 -33.39
C PRO A 252 6.78 -0.70 -33.98
N ALA A 253 8.10 -0.76 -34.15
CA ALA A 253 8.79 -1.97 -34.61
C ALA A 253 8.69 -3.12 -33.58
N LEU A 254 8.83 -2.85 -32.27
CA LEU A 254 8.66 -3.85 -31.21
C LEU A 254 7.22 -4.36 -31.11
N LYS A 255 6.22 -3.47 -31.22
CA LYS A 255 4.80 -3.85 -31.26
C LYS A 255 4.47 -4.67 -32.50
N ALA A 256 4.98 -4.29 -33.68
CA ALA A 256 4.80 -5.04 -34.92
C ALA A 256 5.50 -6.41 -34.88
N PHE A 257 6.65 -6.50 -34.21
CA PHE A 257 7.41 -7.73 -34.02
C PHE A 257 6.72 -8.71 -33.05
N ALA A 258 6.23 -8.24 -31.89
CA ALA A 258 5.46 -9.06 -30.95
C ALA A 258 4.15 -9.59 -31.59
N ALA A 259 3.45 -8.76 -32.36
CA ALA A 259 2.25 -9.14 -33.09
C ALA A 259 2.52 -10.18 -34.21
N TYR A 260 3.76 -10.34 -34.65
CA TYR A 260 4.14 -11.35 -35.66
C TYR A 260 4.21 -12.77 -35.06
N PHE A 261 4.55 -12.92 -33.78
CA PHE A 261 4.82 -14.19 -33.09
C PHE A 261 3.71 -14.62 -32.09
N THR A 262 2.44 -14.48 -32.47
CA THR A 262 1.32 -14.97 -31.64
C THR A 262 1.32 -16.51 -31.54
N ALA A 263 0.93 -17.08 -30.40
CA ALA A 263 0.82 -18.53 -30.18
C ALA A 263 -0.08 -19.24 -31.22
N GLU A 264 -1.09 -18.55 -31.74
CA GLU A 264 -2.03 -19.07 -32.75
C GLU A 264 -1.37 -19.23 -34.13
N ARG A 265 -0.54 -18.24 -34.55
CA ARG A 265 0.29 -18.33 -35.77
C ARG A 265 1.46 -19.31 -35.63
N LEU A 266 2.09 -19.37 -34.46
CA LEU A 266 3.15 -20.33 -34.19
C LEU A 266 2.61 -21.77 -34.32
N SER A 267 1.45 -22.07 -33.71
CA SER A 267 0.88 -23.42 -33.75
C SER A 267 0.29 -23.81 -35.11
N SER A 268 -0.41 -22.92 -35.81
CA SER A 268 -1.11 -23.25 -37.07
C SER A 268 -0.21 -23.27 -38.30
N ASP A 269 0.77 -22.37 -38.38
CA ASP A 269 1.58 -22.18 -39.59
C ASP A 269 2.73 -23.19 -39.67
N LEU A 270 3.30 -23.58 -38.53
CA LEU A 270 4.40 -24.55 -38.44
C LEU A 270 4.02 -25.97 -38.84
N THR A 271 2.74 -26.32 -38.70
CA THR A 271 2.25 -27.67 -39.00
C THR A 271 1.92 -27.84 -40.50
N ALA A 272 1.85 -26.75 -41.29
CA ALA A 272 1.31 -26.76 -42.66
C ALA A 272 2.24 -26.21 -43.76
N MET A 273 3.40 -25.63 -43.43
CA MET A 273 4.26 -24.90 -44.39
C MET A 273 5.26 -25.78 -45.16
N ARG A 274 5.59 -25.37 -46.40
CA ARG A 274 6.65 -26.00 -47.21
C ARG A 274 8.01 -25.35 -46.94
N THR A 275 9.10 -26.06 -47.23
CA THR A 275 10.49 -25.61 -46.99
C THR A 275 10.80 -24.20 -47.52
N ALA A 276 10.32 -23.83 -48.70
CA ALA A 276 10.57 -22.51 -49.29
C ALA A 276 9.83 -21.35 -48.56
N GLU A 277 8.74 -21.65 -47.86
CA GLU A 277 8.00 -20.67 -47.06
C GLU A 277 8.67 -20.47 -45.69
N LEU A 278 9.25 -21.53 -45.13
CA LEU A 278 10.08 -21.49 -43.92
C LEU A 278 11.38 -20.69 -44.12
N GLU A 279 12.06 -20.88 -45.26
CA GLU A 279 13.28 -20.12 -45.60
C GLU A 279 13.00 -18.61 -45.72
N LYS A 280 11.83 -18.24 -46.24
CA LYS A 280 11.41 -16.83 -46.34
C LYS A 280 11.10 -16.22 -44.97
N ILE A 281 10.47 -16.97 -44.08
CA ILE A 281 10.17 -16.53 -42.70
C ILE A 281 11.47 -16.32 -41.90
N CYS A 282 12.45 -17.21 -42.02
CA CYS A 282 13.75 -17.05 -41.37
C CYS A 282 14.51 -15.82 -41.90
N ALA A 283 14.44 -15.55 -43.21
CA ALA A 283 15.08 -14.36 -43.79
C ALA A 283 14.40 -13.05 -43.35
N ASP A 284 13.06 -13.02 -43.30
CA ASP A 284 12.28 -11.85 -42.87
C ASP A 284 12.45 -11.59 -41.35
N GLY A 285 12.56 -12.65 -40.55
CA GLY A 285 12.85 -12.56 -39.10
C GLY A 285 14.26 -12.06 -38.80
N GLN A 286 15.28 -12.56 -39.51
CA GLN A 286 16.66 -12.11 -39.33
C GLN A 286 16.86 -10.64 -39.72
N ALA A 287 16.13 -10.14 -40.73
CA ALA A 287 16.15 -8.74 -41.12
C ALA A 287 15.56 -7.82 -40.02
N CYS A 288 14.52 -8.27 -39.32
CA CYS A 288 13.93 -7.54 -38.18
C CYS A 288 14.85 -7.56 -36.94
N ILE A 289 15.47 -8.70 -36.64
CA ILE A 289 16.42 -8.86 -35.51
C ILE A 289 17.65 -7.97 -35.69
N ASN A 290 18.20 -7.90 -36.90
CA ASN A 290 19.36 -7.05 -37.20
C ASN A 290 19.06 -5.55 -37.05
N ALA A 291 17.80 -5.13 -37.13
CA ALA A 291 17.39 -3.74 -36.93
C ALA A 291 17.31 -3.32 -35.44
N LEU A 292 17.22 -4.28 -34.51
CA LEU A 292 17.02 -4.04 -33.07
C LEU A 292 18.25 -4.35 -32.19
N GLY A 293 19.32 -4.88 -32.79
CA GLY A 293 20.71 -4.83 -32.29
C GLY A 293 20.94 -5.18 -30.81
N SER A 294 21.15 -4.16 -29.98
CA SER A 294 21.73 -4.31 -28.63
C SER A 294 20.74 -4.68 -27.52
N LEU A 295 19.43 -4.48 -27.72
CA LEU A 295 18.41 -4.76 -26.70
C LEU A 295 18.13 -6.26 -26.53
N TRP A 296 18.32 -7.05 -27.58
CA TRP A 296 17.91 -8.46 -27.62
C TRP A 296 18.97 -9.46 -27.19
N ASN A 297 20.18 -8.99 -26.88
CA ASN A 297 21.19 -9.83 -26.21
C ASN A 297 20.97 -9.93 -24.69
N ASP A 298 19.86 -9.39 -24.17
CA ASP A 298 19.49 -9.45 -22.75
C ASP A 298 18.47 -10.57 -22.49
N ASP A 299 18.85 -11.52 -21.63
CA ASP A 299 18.03 -12.70 -21.33
C ASP A 299 16.67 -12.33 -20.70
N ALA A 300 16.59 -11.23 -19.95
CA ALA A 300 15.34 -10.80 -19.32
C ALA A 300 14.36 -10.24 -20.35
N VAL A 301 14.85 -9.53 -21.36
CA VAL A 301 14.04 -9.03 -22.47
C VAL A 301 13.59 -10.19 -23.37
N MET A 302 14.47 -11.17 -23.65
CA MET A 302 14.10 -12.37 -24.41
C MET A 302 12.98 -13.19 -23.74
N ASN A 303 13.05 -13.38 -22.43
CA ASN A 303 12.06 -14.14 -21.65
C ASN A 303 10.69 -13.42 -21.53
N HIS A 304 10.65 -12.09 -21.69
CA HIS A 304 9.41 -11.33 -21.63
C HIS A 304 8.60 -11.44 -22.94
N PHE A 305 9.28 -11.42 -24.08
CA PHE A 305 8.61 -11.48 -25.39
C PHE A 305 8.45 -12.90 -25.94
N PHE A 306 9.24 -13.86 -25.45
CA PHE A 306 9.23 -15.25 -25.90
C PHE A 306 9.37 -16.21 -24.74
N ASP A 307 8.68 -17.35 -24.80
CA ASP A 307 9.08 -18.52 -24.03
C ASP A 307 10.39 -19.04 -24.64
N LYS A 308 11.51 -18.57 -24.10
CA LYS A 308 12.86 -18.89 -24.56
C LYS A 308 13.07 -20.41 -24.64
N ALA A 309 12.54 -21.17 -23.70
CA ALA A 309 12.66 -22.63 -23.69
C ALA A 309 11.84 -23.27 -24.82
N ALA A 310 10.64 -22.76 -25.10
CA ALA A 310 9.81 -23.22 -26.22
C ALA A 310 10.40 -22.84 -27.58
N VAL A 311 11.02 -21.65 -27.71
CA VAL A 311 11.69 -21.21 -28.95
C VAL A 311 12.96 -22.00 -29.19
N GLU A 312 13.78 -22.25 -28.16
CA GLU A 312 14.97 -23.10 -28.27
C GLU A 312 14.59 -24.55 -28.63
N ALA A 313 13.53 -25.08 -28.03
CA ALA A 313 12.99 -26.40 -28.37
C ALA A 313 12.45 -26.46 -29.81
N PHE A 314 11.70 -25.44 -30.25
CA PHE A 314 11.20 -25.32 -31.62
C PHE A 314 12.34 -25.21 -32.65
N MET A 315 13.37 -24.40 -32.38
CA MET A 315 14.52 -24.27 -33.26
C MET A 315 15.30 -25.58 -33.35
N ALA A 316 15.42 -26.32 -32.25
CA ALA A 316 16.01 -27.66 -32.25
C ALA A 316 15.16 -28.66 -33.06
N ASP A 317 13.83 -28.59 -32.96
CA ASP A 317 12.89 -29.43 -33.71
C ASP A 317 12.88 -29.10 -35.21
N VAL A 318 12.97 -27.82 -35.60
CA VAL A 318 13.16 -27.38 -36.99
C VAL A 318 14.50 -27.87 -37.53
N GLN A 319 15.57 -27.74 -36.74
CA GLN A 319 16.89 -28.20 -37.15
C GLN A 319 16.95 -29.73 -37.29
N ALA A 320 16.17 -30.45 -36.48
CA ALA A 320 15.96 -31.90 -36.60
C ALA A 320 15.05 -32.28 -37.78
N ALA A 321 13.97 -31.53 -38.05
CA ALA A 321 13.00 -31.77 -39.13
C ALA A 321 13.52 -31.35 -40.52
N CYS A 322 14.32 -30.28 -40.59
CA CYS A 322 15.04 -29.84 -41.78
C CYS A 322 16.35 -30.61 -42.00
N GLY A 323 16.72 -31.53 -41.11
CA GLY A 323 18.01 -32.24 -41.12
C GLY A 323 18.10 -33.51 -41.99
N GLN A 324 17.03 -33.96 -42.66
CA GLN A 324 17.03 -35.22 -43.45
C GLN A 324 16.00 -35.09 -44.59
N GLU A 325 16.25 -35.24 -45.90
CA GLU A 325 17.33 -35.69 -46.80
C GLU A 325 16.83 -35.38 -48.26
N PRO A 326 17.46 -35.74 -49.42
CA PRO A 326 18.79 -36.30 -49.72
C PRO A 326 19.60 -35.52 -50.80
N ALA A 327 20.88 -35.87 -50.90
CA ALA A 327 21.75 -35.87 -52.09
C ALA A 327 21.58 -34.78 -53.19
N SER A 328 22.60 -33.92 -53.36
CA SER A 328 23.61 -34.07 -54.44
C SER A 328 24.37 -32.76 -54.71
N GLY A 329 25.71 -32.87 -54.86
CA GLY A 329 26.55 -31.89 -55.55
C GLY A 329 27.05 -30.75 -54.68
N SER A 330 28.10 -30.93 -53.88
CA SER A 330 29.50 -30.77 -54.31
C SER A 330 29.79 -29.44 -55.02
N ASP A 331 30.48 -28.54 -54.32
CA ASP A 331 31.70 -27.98 -54.91
C ASP A 331 32.85 -27.91 -53.89
N SER A 332 33.61 -28.99 -53.91
CA SER A 332 35.07 -29.09 -53.90
C SER A 332 35.94 -28.10 -53.07
N ALA A 333 36.36 -28.63 -51.91
CA ALA A 333 37.75 -28.93 -51.51
C ALA A 333 38.88 -27.87 -51.56
N ASN A 334 39.51 -27.66 -50.39
CA ASN A 334 40.93 -27.96 -50.04
C ASN A 334 41.16 -27.54 -48.55
N GLY A 335 41.38 -28.40 -47.54
CA GLY A 335 42.55 -29.27 -47.25
C GLY A 335 43.63 -28.49 -46.45
N ILE A 336 44.25 -28.89 -45.30
CA ILE A 336 44.62 -30.20 -44.71
C ILE A 336 45.28 -30.02 -43.28
N THR A 337 45.00 -30.95 -42.31
CA THR A 337 45.76 -31.52 -41.11
C THR A 337 46.27 -30.64 -39.93
N GLY A 338 46.42 -31.03 -38.64
CA GLY A 338 46.14 -32.23 -37.79
C GLY A 338 46.90 -32.22 -36.40
N GLY A 339 46.35 -32.85 -35.32
CA GLY A 339 47.04 -33.68 -34.26
C GLY A 339 47.70 -33.17 -32.92
N ILE A 340 47.16 -33.64 -31.76
CA ILE A 340 47.70 -34.21 -30.45
C ILE A 340 48.70 -33.50 -29.45
N GLY A 341 48.35 -33.46 -28.12
CA GLY A 341 49.19 -33.98 -26.98
C GLY A 341 49.52 -33.16 -25.68
N GLU A 342 48.93 -33.55 -24.52
CA GLU A 342 49.40 -33.67 -23.09
C GLU A 342 49.86 -32.52 -22.11
N GLY A 343 49.11 -32.32 -20.99
CA GLY A 343 49.44 -32.58 -19.55
C GLY A 343 50.35 -31.66 -18.68
N LEU A 344 49.88 -31.21 -17.47
CA LEU A 344 50.58 -31.25 -16.14
C LEU A 344 49.85 -30.51 -14.96
N ASP A 345 50.18 -30.93 -13.74
CA ASP A 345 49.44 -30.95 -12.46
C ASP A 345 49.96 -29.98 -11.36
N LEU A 346 49.15 -29.73 -10.33
CA LEU A 346 49.33 -28.92 -9.10
C LEU A 346 49.87 -29.76 -7.93
N SER A 347 50.90 -29.30 -7.19
CA SER A 347 51.02 -29.53 -5.72
C SER A 347 52.26 -28.89 -5.06
N GLY A 348 52.08 -28.42 -3.81
CA GLY A 348 53.12 -28.14 -2.79
C GLY A 348 53.85 -26.81 -2.96
N VAL A 349 54.17 -26.00 -1.93
CA VAL A 349 54.73 -26.36 -0.61
C VAL A 349 54.62 -25.16 0.35
N LEU A 350 54.30 -25.46 1.61
CA LEU A 350 54.39 -24.63 2.82
C LEU A 350 55.86 -24.48 3.28
N ASP A 351 56.29 -23.33 3.80
CA ASP A 351 56.91 -23.17 5.15
C ASP A 351 57.66 -21.83 5.35
N GLN A 352 57.50 -21.28 6.56
CA GLN A 352 58.27 -20.19 7.19
C GLN A 352 59.40 -20.78 8.10
N PRO A 353 60.09 -20.07 9.05
CA PRO A 353 60.59 -18.68 9.25
C PRO A 353 62.07 -18.59 9.77
N SER A 354 62.51 -17.37 10.18
CA SER A 354 63.53 -17.01 11.24
C SER A 354 65.04 -17.01 10.84
N THR A 355 65.99 -16.17 11.33
CA THR A 355 66.11 -15.16 12.41
C THR A 355 67.44 -14.35 12.32
N GLN A 356 67.49 -13.19 13.02
CA GLN A 356 68.63 -12.47 13.64
C GLN A 356 69.37 -11.27 12.96
N SER A 357 68.96 -10.07 13.43
CA SER A 357 69.69 -8.96 14.09
C SER A 357 70.85 -8.19 13.42
N VAL A 358 70.64 -6.87 13.22
CA VAL A 358 71.47 -5.76 13.77
C VAL A 358 70.56 -4.54 14.01
N LEU A 359 70.66 -3.94 15.20
CA LEU A 359 69.96 -2.72 15.65
C LEU A 359 70.49 -1.46 14.95
N ASN A 360 69.60 -0.55 14.52
CA ASN A 360 69.97 0.79 14.06
C ASN A 360 69.07 1.88 14.72
N PRO A 361 69.57 3.10 15.00
CA PRO A 361 68.91 4.08 15.88
C PRO A 361 67.68 4.81 15.27
N GLU A 362 67.05 4.26 14.23
CA GLU A 362 65.85 4.84 13.62
C GLU A 362 64.53 4.31 14.25
N ASP A 363 64.63 3.25 15.05
CA ASP A 363 63.46 2.58 15.64
C ASP A 363 62.79 3.37 16.79
N ASP A 364 63.46 4.33 17.44
CA ASP A 364 62.85 5.13 18.50
C ASP A 364 61.93 6.24 17.97
N LEU A 365 62.17 6.73 16.74
CA LEU A 365 61.25 7.68 16.10
C LEU A 365 60.06 6.94 15.50
N ILE A 366 60.27 5.74 14.95
CA ILE A 366 59.20 4.90 14.40
C ILE A 366 58.34 4.33 15.53
N ALA A 367 58.91 3.88 16.66
CA ALA A 367 58.12 3.39 17.79
C ALA A 367 57.32 4.52 18.47
N ALA A 368 57.86 5.73 18.62
CA ALA A 368 57.12 6.87 19.16
C ALA A 368 56.00 7.34 18.20
N VAL A 369 56.25 7.34 16.89
CA VAL A 369 55.24 7.67 15.87
C VAL A 369 54.19 6.56 15.77
N VAL A 370 54.56 5.29 15.84
CA VAL A 370 53.63 4.15 15.80
C VAL A 370 52.81 4.07 17.09
N VAL A 371 53.36 4.32 18.27
CA VAL A 371 52.57 4.38 19.52
C VAL A 371 51.63 5.59 19.52
N THR A 372 52.04 6.73 18.97
CA THR A 372 51.17 7.92 18.85
C THR A 372 50.09 7.72 17.78
N ILE A 373 50.42 7.07 16.66
CA ILE A 373 49.45 6.71 15.61
C ILE A 373 48.53 5.61 16.10
N VAL A 374 48.99 4.59 16.81
CA VAL A 374 48.13 3.52 17.35
C VAL A 374 47.27 4.04 18.48
N ALA A 375 47.76 4.92 19.35
CA ALA A 375 46.94 5.60 20.35
C ALA A 375 45.92 6.57 19.71
N ALA A 376 46.31 7.30 18.65
CA ALA A 376 45.40 8.15 17.89
C ALA A 376 44.39 7.35 17.09
N VAL A 377 44.76 6.19 16.53
CA VAL A 377 43.91 5.24 15.80
C VAL A 377 43.00 4.49 16.76
N LEU A 378 43.42 4.18 17.99
CA LEU A 378 42.56 3.59 19.02
C LEU A 378 41.61 4.63 19.65
N LEU A 379 42.05 5.88 19.85
CA LEU A 379 41.16 6.97 20.28
C LEU A 379 40.20 7.39 19.17
N THR A 380 40.63 7.42 17.91
CA THR A 380 39.73 7.63 16.77
C THR A 380 38.84 6.42 16.54
N ALA A 381 39.30 5.17 16.65
CA ALA A 381 38.44 3.99 16.57
C ALA A 381 37.43 3.90 17.73
N ALA A 382 37.77 4.39 18.93
CA ALA A 382 36.84 4.47 20.06
C ALA A 382 35.80 5.61 19.90
N SER A 383 36.20 6.75 19.31
CA SER A 383 35.30 7.89 19.07
C SER A 383 34.48 7.75 17.78
N VAL A 384 35.03 7.12 16.75
CA VAL A 384 34.36 6.62 15.56
C VAL A 384 33.44 5.47 15.95
N GLY A 385 33.87 4.52 16.78
CA GLY A 385 33.00 3.48 17.35
C GLY A 385 31.80 4.08 18.10
N ALA A 386 32.00 5.14 18.90
CA ALA A 386 30.90 5.85 19.57
C ALA A 386 30.01 6.66 18.60
N TYR A 387 30.55 7.23 17.53
CA TYR A 387 29.80 7.96 16.49
C TYR A 387 29.05 7.04 15.51
N PHE A 388 29.57 5.84 15.25
CA PHE A 388 28.91 4.79 14.47
C PHE A 388 27.95 3.95 15.32
N LEU A 389 28.05 3.97 16.65
CA LEU A 389 27.06 3.40 17.57
C LEU A 389 25.89 4.35 17.89
N GLN A 390 26.02 5.66 17.67
CA GLN A 390 24.93 6.60 17.93
C GLN A 390 23.68 6.41 17.04
N PRO A 391 23.79 6.04 15.75
CA PRO A 391 22.62 5.64 14.95
C PRO A 391 22.08 4.25 15.34
N LEU A 392 22.91 3.37 15.92
CA LEU A 392 22.51 2.04 16.39
C LEU A 392 21.73 2.07 17.73
N ILE A 393 21.66 3.21 18.43
CA ILE A 393 20.93 3.38 19.68
C ILE A 393 20.09 4.68 19.67
N SER A 394 19.44 5.00 18.55
CA SER A 394 18.28 5.89 18.59
C SER A 394 17.05 5.04 18.92
N THR A 395 16.71 4.91 20.21
CA THR A 395 15.48 4.24 20.65
C THR A 395 14.27 4.85 19.93
N MET A 396 13.48 4.03 19.24
CA MET A 396 12.33 4.50 18.46
C MET A 396 11.31 5.14 19.40
N LYS A 397 10.90 6.39 19.14
CA LYS A 397 9.91 7.09 19.95
C LYS A 397 8.51 6.81 19.43
N ILE A 398 7.55 6.61 20.31
CA ILE A 398 6.12 6.55 20.00
C ILE A 398 5.49 7.76 20.66
N ASN A 399 5.08 8.74 19.85
CA ASN A 399 4.46 9.97 20.33
C ASN A 399 2.94 9.82 20.36
N VAL A 400 2.36 9.74 21.56
CA VAL A 400 0.91 9.65 21.79
C VAL A 400 0.37 11.08 21.96
N ASP A 401 -0.62 11.42 21.15
CA ASP A 401 -1.29 12.72 21.20
C ASP A 401 -2.81 12.49 21.32
N PRO A 402 -3.35 12.51 22.56
CA PRO A 402 -4.75 12.18 22.82
C PRO A 402 -5.74 13.25 22.36
N ASP A 403 -5.25 14.43 21.96
CA ASP A 403 -6.05 15.54 21.44
C ASP A 403 -6.21 15.47 19.91
N LYS A 404 -5.39 14.66 19.24
CA LYS A 404 -5.52 14.36 17.81
C LYS A 404 -6.36 13.13 17.57
N GLU A 405 -7.66 13.35 17.54
CA GLU A 405 -8.71 12.35 17.35
C GLU A 405 -8.98 12.04 15.87
N TYR A 406 -9.42 10.80 15.61
CA TYR A 406 -9.85 10.29 14.31
C TYR A 406 -11.26 9.70 14.43
N GLN A 407 -11.51 8.49 13.93
CA GLN A 407 -12.82 7.84 14.01
C GLN A 407 -13.11 7.24 15.39
N THR A 408 -14.40 7.16 15.73
CA THR A 408 -14.91 6.39 16.87
C THR A 408 -14.93 4.90 16.53
N ILE A 409 -14.61 4.08 17.51
CA ILE A 409 -14.65 2.62 17.44
C ILE A 409 -16.01 2.15 17.95
N ASP A 410 -16.82 1.62 17.04
CA ASP A 410 -18.10 0.96 17.34
C ASP A 410 -17.89 -0.40 18.01
N GLY A 411 -16.73 -1.03 17.77
CA GLY A 411 -16.31 -2.23 18.49
C GLY A 411 -15.76 -3.34 17.60
N PHE A 412 -15.82 -4.56 18.11
CA PHE A 412 -15.22 -5.74 17.50
C PHE A 412 -16.23 -6.89 17.45
N GLY A 413 -16.15 -7.71 16.41
CA GLY A 413 -17.11 -8.78 16.20
C GLY A 413 -16.56 -10.04 15.56
N SER A 414 -17.47 -10.98 15.34
CA SER A 414 -17.27 -12.14 14.49
C SER A 414 -18.59 -12.57 13.86
N SER A 415 -18.54 -13.25 12.71
CA SER A 415 -19.70 -13.93 12.16
C SER A 415 -20.01 -15.22 12.89
N ALA A 416 -21.30 -15.43 13.12
CA ALA A 416 -21.90 -16.65 13.60
C ALA A 416 -22.16 -17.67 12.47
N CYS A 417 -21.73 -17.36 11.24
CA CYS A 417 -21.92 -18.21 10.07
C CYS A 417 -21.43 -19.62 10.34
N TRP A 418 -22.27 -20.61 10.01
CA TRP A 418 -22.00 -22.05 10.07
C TRP A 418 -21.82 -22.64 11.47
N TRP A 419 -20.97 -22.09 12.32
CA TRP A 419 -20.62 -22.74 13.59
C TRP A 419 -21.71 -22.61 14.66
N SER A 420 -22.52 -21.54 14.64
CA SER A 420 -23.49 -21.26 15.71
C SER A 420 -24.59 -22.32 15.83
N GLN A 421 -25.03 -22.91 14.71
CA GLN A 421 -25.99 -24.02 14.70
C GLN A 421 -25.42 -25.32 15.29
N HIS A 422 -24.10 -25.47 15.33
CA HIS A 422 -23.42 -26.62 15.94
C HIS A 422 -23.08 -26.35 17.40
N ALA A 423 -22.45 -25.20 17.68
CA ALA A 423 -22.07 -24.81 19.04
C ALA A 423 -23.30 -24.60 19.94
N GLY A 424 -24.39 -24.01 19.42
CA GLY A 424 -25.60 -23.80 20.21
C GLY A 424 -26.37 -25.09 20.52
N ALA A 425 -26.06 -26.19 19.83
CA ALA A 425 -26.58 -27.52 20.13
C ALA A 425 -25.66 -28.33 21.06
N SER A 426 -24.44 -27.84 21.33
CA SER A 426 -23.45 -28.57 22.12
C SER A 426 -23.56 -28.26 23.62
N GLU A 427 -22.99 -29.12 24.45
CA GLU A 427 -22.90 -28.89 25.90
C GLU A 427 -21.96 -27.72 26.26
N ASN A 428 -21.09 -27.32 25.32
CA ASN A 428 -20.11 -26.25 25.48
C ASN A 428 -20.64 -24.88 25.06
N ALA A 429 -21.93 -24.77 24.70
CA ALA A 429 -22.53 -23.55 24.16
C ALA A 429 -22.24 -22.30 25.02
N GLU A 430 -22.45 -22.41 26.34
CA GLU A 430 -22.23 -21.29 27.27
C GLU A 430 -20.75 -20.91 27.38
N GLU A 431 -19.84 -21.88 27.36
CA GLU A 431 -18.39 -21.63 27.45
C GLU A 431 -17.86 -21.01 26.14
N ILE A 432 -18.30 -21.50 24.99
CA ILE A 432 -17.96 -20.92 23.68
C ILE A 432 -18.48 -19.48 23.60
N SER A 433 -19.72 -19.23 24.04
CA SER A 433 -20.26 -17.88 24.11
C SER A 433 -19.48 -16.99 25.08
N GLU A 434 -19.00 -17.52 26.20
CA GLU A 434 -18.17 -16.77 27.16
C GLU A 434 -16.81 -16.42 26.56
N LEU A 435 -16.15 -17.34 25.85
CA LEU A 435 -14.88 -17.10 25.18
C LEU A 435 -14.99 -16.01 24.10
N LEU A 436 -16.07 -15.99 23.32
CA LEU A 436 -16.21 -15.00 22.25
C LEU A 436 -16.81 -13.68 22.74
N PHE A 437 -17.81 -13.68 23.61
CA PHE A 437 -18.60 -12.47 23.92
C PHE A 437 -18.56 -12.07 25.39
N GLY A 438 -18.07 -12.93 26.28
CA GLY A 438 -17.99 -12.65 27.71
C GLY A 438 -16.76 -11.83 28.12
N GLU A 439 -16.83 -11.21 29.29
CA GLU A 439 -15.74 -10.40 29.88
C GLU A 439 -14.45 -11.23 30.11
N SER A 440 -14.60 -12.52 30.44
CA SER A 440 -13.44 -13.39 30.60
C SER A 440 -12.82 -13.77 29.24
N GLY A 441 -13.63 -13.74 28.18
CA GLY A 441 -13.26 -14.00 26.79
C GLY A 441 -12.78 -12.78 26.01
N LEU A 442 -13.18 -12.64 24.75
CA LEU A 442 -12.83 -11.50 23.89
C LEU A 442 -13.66 -10.24 24.17
N GLY A 443 -14.80 -10.36 24.84
CA GLY A 443 -15.73 -9.24 25.04
C GLY A 443 -16.22 -8.63 23.73
N LEU A 444 -16.43 -9.45 22.67
CA LEU A 444 -16.98 -8.95 21.42
C LEU A 444 -18.37 -8.35 21.65
N ASN A 445 -18.63 -7.15 21.12
CA ASN A 445 -19.94 -6.49 21.23
C ASN A 445 -20.76 -6.57 19.93
N ILE A 446 -20.14 -7.01 18.83
CA ILE A 446 -20.79 -7.16 17.52
C ILE A 446 -20.97 -8.65 17.20
N TYR A 447 -22.23 -9.08 17.05
CA TYR A 447 -22.60 -10.43 16.61
C TYR A 447 -23.20 -10.38 15.20
N ARG A 448 -22.55 -10.98 14.19
CA ARG A 448 -23.14 -11.07 12.83
C ARG A 448 -23.88 -12.40 12.69
N TYR A 449 -25.21 -12.37 12.70
CA TYR A 449 -26.09 -13.54 12.54
C TYR A 449 -26.31 -13.83 11.05
N ASN A 450 -25.99 -15.06 10.61
CA ASN A 450 -26.24 -15.49 9.24
C ASN A 450 -27.69 -15.95 9.07
N ILE A 451 -28.51 -15.17 8.36
CA ILE A 451 -29.83 -15.61 7.91
C ILE A 451 -29.62 -16.66 6.82
N GLY A 452 -29.85 -17.93 7.16
CA GLY A 452 -29.58 -19.05 6.29
C GLY A 452 -30.50 -19.11 5.06
N ALA A 453 -29.96 -19.51 3.91
CA ALA A 453 -30.71 -19.59 2.66
C ALA A 453 -31.46 -20.92 2.46
N GLY A 454 -31.43 -21.82 3.45
CA GLY A 454 -32.23 -23.05 3.50
C GLY A 454 -31.57 -24.29 2.89
N GLU A 455 -30.24 -24.29 2.68
CA GLU A 455 -29.53 -25.41 2.06
C GLU A 455 -29.51 -26.68 2.92
N ALA A 456 -29.77 -26.59 4.22
CA ALA A 456 -29.95 -27.75 5.08
C ALA A 456 -31.16 -28.61 4.66
N ASP A 457 -32.23 -27.96 4.18
CA ASP A 457 -33.46 -28.62 3.73
C ASP A 457 -33.48 -28.88 2.22
N ASN A 458 -32.56 -28.31 1.45
CA ASN A 458 -32.55 -28.46 -0.01
C ASN A 458 -32.04 -29.86 -0.41
N PRO A 459 -32.89 -30.70 -1.03
CA PRO A 459 -32.47 -32.04 -1.46
C PRO A 459 -31.45 -32.00 -2.61
N ASN A 460 -31.31 -30.86 -3.29
CA ASN A 460 -30.45 -30.70 -4.46
C ASN A 460 -29.22 -29.82 -4.19
N SER A 461 -28.89 -29.48 -2.93
CA SER A 461 -27.76 -28.56 -2.73
C SER A 461 -26.44 -29.18 -3.20
N PRO A 462 -25.58 -28.40 -3.90
CA PRO A 462 -24.24 -28.82 -4.26
C PRO A 462 -23.27 -28.79 -3.06
N ILE A 463 -23.63 -28.09 -1.98
CA ILE A 463 -22.80 -27.96 -0.77
C ILE A 463 -22.75 -29.30 -0.05
N THR A 464 -21.60 -29.95 -0.09
CA THR A 464 -21.40 -31.30 0.47
C THR A 464 -21.05 -31.29 1.94
N ASN A 465 -20.47 -30.20 2.46
CA ASN A 465 -20.13 -30.08 3.88
C ASN A 465 -21.37 -29.69 4.70
N PRO A 466 -21.89 -30.55 5.60
CA PRO A 466 -23.05 -30.23 6.42
C PRO A 466 -22.86 -28.99 7.30
N TRP A 467 -21.63 -28.69 7.73
CA TRP A 467 -21.34 -27.50 8.52
C TRP A 467 -21.71 -26.20 7.79
N ARG A 468 -21.62 -26.20 6.47
CA ARG A 468 -21.87 -25.02 5.63
C ARG A 468 -23.28 -24.96 5.06
N ARG A 469 -24.15 -25.90 5.45
CA ARG A 469 -25.58 -25.92 5.09
C ARG A 469 -26.37 -25.31 6.23
N THR A 470 -27.18 -24.31 5.94
CA THR A 470 -27.93 -23.57 6.96
C THR A 470 -29.42 -23.83 6.85
N GLU A 471 -30.12 -23.89 7.99
CA GLU A 471 -31.58 -23.87 7.99
C GLU A 471 -32.10 -22.49 7.57
N SER A 472 -33.37 -22.42 7.17
CA SER A 472 -34.08 -21.16 7.03
C SER A 472 -35.33 -21.16 7.91
N PHE A 473 -35.72 -19.97 8.37
CA PHE A 473 -37.02 -19.72 8.98
C PHE A 473 -38.18 -19.90 7.99
N TYR A 474 -37.91 -19.80 6.69
CA TYR A 474 -38.89 -19.98 5.62
C TYR A 474 -38.73 -21.38 5.02
N TYR A 475 -39.74 -22.22 5.17
CA TYR A 475 -39.65 -23.63 4.79
C TYR A 475 -40.88 -24.08 4.00
N TYR A 476 -40.73 -25.16 3.24
CA TYR A 476 -41.85 -25.76 2.53
C TYR A 476 -42.59 -26.74 3.45
N ASN A 477 -43.81 -26.39 3.86
CA ASN A 477 -44.64 -27.26 4.67
C ASN A 477 -45.36 -28.29 3.77
N GLU A 478 -44.85 -29.52 3.74
CA GLU A 478 -45.43 -30.60 2.93
C GLU A 478 -46.90 -30.91 3.28
N LYS A 479 -47.34 -30.63 4.52
CA LYS A 479 -48.72 -30.89 4.95
C LYS A 479 -49.70 -29.90 4.36
N THR A 480 -49.29 -28.64 4.20
CA THR A 480 -50.13 -27.57 3.64
C THR A 480 -49.87 -27.34 2.15
N GLY A 481 -48.73 -27.82 1.64
CA GLY A 481 -48.29 -27.64 0.26
C GLY A 481 -47.89 -26.19 -0.04
N ARG A 482 -47.41 -25.46 0.96
CA ARG A 482 -47.08 -24.02 0.86
C ARG A 482 -45.80 -23.71 1.61
N TRP A 483 -45.17 -22.62 1.20
CA TRP A 483 -44.09 -22.02 1.95
C TRP A 483 -44.63 -21.21 3.13
N GLU A 484 -44.04 -21.41 4.30
CA GLU A 484 -44.49 -20.84 5.57
C GLU A 484 -43.27 -20.45 6.42
N TYR A 485 -43.47 -19.52 7.35
CA TYR A 485 -42.48 -19.20 8.38
C TYR A 485 -42.65 -20.10 9.61
N ASP A 486 -41.54 -20.64 10.09
CA ASP A 486 -41.42 -21.27 11.40
C ASP A 486 -40.20 -20.69 12.11
N PHE A 487 -40.45 -19.74 13.02
CA PHE A 487 -39.42 -19.08 13.81
C PHE A 487 -38.82 -19.95 14.92
N SER A 488 -39.30 -21.20 15.09
CA SER A 488 -38.64 -22.18 15.96
C SER A 488 -37.48 -22.92 15.28
N ARG A 489 -37.31 -22.75 13.96
CA ARG A 489 -36.17 -23.27 13.20
C ARG A 489 -34.88 -22.52 13.54
N ASP A 490 -33.74 -23.06 13.12
CA ASP A 490 -32.42 -22.53 13.43
C ASP A 490 -32.20 -22.36 14.95
N ALA A 491 -32.85 -23.23 15.74
CA ALA A 491 -32.98 -23.09 17.19
C ALA A 491 -31.63 -23.05 17.91
N ALA A 492 -30.64 -23.79 17.41
CA ALA A 492 -29.29 -23.81 17.98
C ALA A 492 -28.55 -22.49 17.73
N ALA A 493 -28.61 -21.92 16.52
CA ALA A 493 -28.02 -20.61 16.26
C ALA A 493 -28.73 -19.51 17.06
N GLN A 494 -30.06 -19.57 17.18
CA GLN A 494 -30.83 -18.68 18.07
C GLN A 494 -30.42 -18.83 19.55
N GLU A 495 -30.17 -20.04 20.04
CA GLU A 495 -29.68 -20.27 21.39
C GLU A 495 -28.30 -19.66 21.60
N MET A 496 -27.40 -19.81 20.62
CA MET A 496 -26.09 -19.18 20.65
C MET A 496 -26.20 -17.66 20.69
N LEU A 497 -27.04 -17.06 19.85
CA LEU A 497 -27.35 -15.63 19.92
C LEU A 497 -27.88 -15.24 21.31
N ARG A 498 -28.81 -16.00 21.89
CA ARG A 498 -29.39 -15.73 23.22
C ARG A 498 -28.32 -15.76 24.31
N LEU A 499 -27.40 -16.71 24.28
CA LEU A 499 -26.28 -16.81 25.21
C LEU A 499 -25.32 -15.63 25.06
N SER A 500 -25.01 -15.23 23.82
CA SER A 500 -24.16 -14.07 23.53
C SER A 500 -24.80 -12.75 23.95
N LEU A 501 -26.12 -12.57 23.75
CA LEU A 501 -26.87 -11.39 24.18
C LEU A 501 -26.96 -11.26 25.71
N ALA A 502 -26.73 -12.34 26.46
CA ALA A 502 -26.62 -12.27 27.91
C ALA A 502 -25.26 -11.69 28.38
N LYS A 503 -24.37 -11.33 27.45
CA LYS A 503 -23.09 -10.65 27.68
C LYS A 503 -23.20 -9.17 27.29
N GLU A 504 -22.14 -8.55 26.78
CA GLU A 504 -22.11 -7.13 26.39
C GLU A 504 -22.37 -6.89 24.88
N VAL A 505 -23.05 -7.83 24.21
CA VAL A 505 -23.45 -7.66 22.80
C VAL A 505 -24.51 -6.57 22.68
N ASP A 506 -24.14 -5.44 22.09
CA ASP A 506 -25.01 -4.29 21.87
C ASP A 506 -25.38 -4.07 20.39
N THR A 507 -24.75 -4.84 19.50
CA THR A 507 -24.90 -4.71 18.06
C THR A 507 -25.07 -6.08 17.43
N VAL A 508 -26.28 -6.36 16.93
CA VAL A 508 -26.52 -7.50 16.04
C VAL A 508 -26.59 -7.02 14.60
N VAL A 509 -25.84 -7.70 13.72
CA VAL A 509 -25.92 -7.55 12.27
C VAL A 509 -26.62 -8.79 11.73
N LEU A 510 -27.77 -8.62 11.11
CA LEU A 510 -28.35 -9.71 10.32
C LEU A 510 -27.74 -9.65 8.92
N PHE A 511 -27.13 -10.72 8.44
CA PHE A 511 -26.58 -10.77 7.09
C PHE A 511 -26.97 -12.06 6.36
N ALA A 512 -26.89 -12.05 5.03
CA ALA A 512 -27.15 -13.24 4.22
C ALA A 512 -26.09 -13.38 3.13
N ASN A 513 -25.61 -14.60 2.95
CA ASN A 513 -24.73 -14.94 1.83
C ASN A 513 -25.52 -15.04 0.51
N SER A 514 -26.80 -15.41 0.57
CA SER A 514 -27.64 -15.66 -0.60
C SER A 514 -29.13 -15.51 -0.28
N PRO A 515 -29.98 -15.17 -1.27
CA PRO A 515 -31.42 -15.34 -1.16
C PRO A 515 -31.80 -16.80 -0.90
N HIS A 516 -32.97 -17.00 -0.29
CA HIS A 516 -33.49 -18.33 -0.03
C HIS A 516 -33.53 -19.19 -1.32
N TYR A 517 -33.10 -20.45 -1.26
CA TYR A 517 -32.91 -21.30 -2.46
C TYR A 517 -34.16 -21.46 -3.35
N SER A 518 -35.36 -21.31 -2.77
CA SER A 518 -36.62 -21.38 -3.53
C SER A 518 -36.91 -20.14 -4.38
N MET A 519 -36.19 -19.04 -4.15
CA MET A 519 -36.28 -17.79 -4.89
C MET A 519 -35.17 -17.64 -5.94
N THR A 520 -34.15 -18.51 -5.88
CA THR A 520 -33.00 -18.42 -6.78
C THR A 520 -33.29 -19.02 -8.16
N ILE A 521 -32.51 -18.61 -9.15
CA ILE A 521 -32.64 -19.10 -10.52
C ILE A 521 -32.23 -20.57 -10.61
N SER A 522 -31.14 -20.95 -9.92
CA SER A 522 -30.59 -22.30 -9.96
C SER A 522 -31.34 -23.33 -9.10
N GLY A 523 -32.23 -22.89 -8.20
CA GLY A 523 -32.87 -23.75 -7.19
C GLY A 523 -31.93 -24.18 -6.05
N THR A 524 -30.77 -23.54 -5.96
CA THR A 524 -29.80 -23.64 -4.86
C THR A 524 -29.31 -22.23 -4.53
N ALA A 525 -28.91 -22.02 -3.28
CA ALA A 525 -28.31 -20.79 -2.78
C ALA A 525 -26.78 -20.75 -2.97
N ALA A 526 -26.15 -21.79 -3.51
CA ALA A 526 -24.70 -21.85 -3.73
C ALA A 526 -24.17 -20.97 -4.89
N GLY A 527 -25.07 -20.44 -5.71
CA GLY A 527 -24.76 -19.55 -6.82
C GLY A 527 -25.46 -19.93 -8.12
N HIS A 528 -25.11 -19.25 -9.20
CA HIS A 528 -25.67 -19.50 -10.52
C HIS A 528 -24.84 -20.57 -11.27
N VAL A 529 -25.41 -21.17 -12.32
CA VAL A 529 -24.67 -22.14 -13.15
C VAL A 529 -23.65 -21.47 -14.07
N GLU A 530 -24.00 -20.28 -14.56
CA GLU A 530 -23.11 -19.41 -15.32
C GLU A 530 -22.32 -18.50 -14.36
N GLN A 531 -21.03 -18.35 -14.62
CA GLN A 531 -20.14 -17.52 -13.82
C GLN A 531 -20.52 -16.04 -13.90
N ASN A 532 -20.18 -15.26 -12.86
CA ASN A 532 -20.45 -13.82 -12.79
C ASN A 532 -21.91 -13.46 -13.15
N THR A 533 -22.86 -14.26 -12.69
CA THR A 533 -24.28 -14.06 -12.99
C THR A 533 -25.06 -14.11 -11.69
N ALA A 534 -25.93 -13.13 -11.49
CA ALA A 534 -26.77 -13.10 -10.30
C ALA A 534 -27.68 -14.32 -10.23
N ASN A 535 -27.75 -14.95 -9.07
CA ASN A 535 -28.59 -16.11 -8.85
C ASN A 535 -30.01 -15.74 -8.39
N LEU A 536 -30.44 -14.50 -8.65
CA LEU A 536 -31.74 -13.97 -8.27
C LEU A 536 -32.32 -13.17 -9.43
N ALA A 537 -33.47 -13.61 -9.94
CA ALA A 537 -34.16 -12.90 -11.01
C ALA A 537 -34.78 -11.58 -10.49
N PRO A 538 -34.78 -10.48 -11.25
CA PRO A 538 -35.33 -9.19 -10.82
C PRO A 538 -36.79 -9.23 -10.34
N GLU A 539 -37.61 -10.13 -10.87
CA GLU A 539 -38.99 -10.37 -10.44
C GLU A 539 -39.10 -10.93 -9.01
N ASN A 540 -38.03 -11.54 -8.48
CA ASN A 540 -37.96 -12.10 -7.14
C ASN A 540 -37.30 -11.15 -6.12
N TYR A 541 -36.91 -9.94 -6.51
CA TYR A 541 -36.27 -8.99 -5.58
C TYR A 541 -37.18 -8.63 -4.41
N ASP A 542 -38.47 -8.36 -4.67
CA ASP A 542 -39.42 -8.01 -3.60
C ASP A 542 -39.67 -9.20 -2.67
N ALA A 543 -39.74 -10.43 -3.21
CA ALA A 543 -39.85 -11.63 -2.39
C ALA A 543 -38.64 -11.84 -1.48
N TYR A 544 -37.43 -11.53 -1.96
CA TYR A 544 -36.22 -11.60 -1.15
C TYR A 544 -36.19 -10.50 -0.07
N VAL A 545 -36.59 -9.28 -0.42
CA VAL A 545 -36.72 -8.17 0.54
C VAL A 545 -37.71 -8.55 1.65
N ASP A 546 -38.88 -9.07 1.30
CA ASP A 546 -39.87 -9.52 2.28
C ASP A 546 -39.33 -10.67 3.13
N TYR A 547 -38.67 -11.66 2.50
CA TYR A 547 -38.03 -12.76 3.22
C TYR A 547 -37.13 -12.29 4.35
N PHE A 548 -36.21 -11.40 4.01
CA PHE A 548 -35.18 -10.91 4.93
C PHE A 548 -35.79 -9.97 5.99
N LEU A 549 -36.70 -9.07 5.59
CA LEU A 549 -37.27 -8.09 6.52
C LEU A 549 -38.33 -8.69 7.46
N ASP A 550 -39.07 -9.72 7.06
CA ASP A 550 -39.98 -10.44 7.96
C ASP A 550 -39.18 -11.14 9.09
N ILE A 551 -38.01 -11.69 8.76
CA ILE A 551 -37.08 -12.26 9.76
C ILE A 551 -36.48 -11.15 10.64
N THR A 552 -36.14 -10.01 10.05
CA THR A 552 -35.63 -8.84 10.79
C THR A 552 -36.66 -8.36 11.80
N GLU A 553 -37.93 -8.23 11.40
CA GLU A 553 -39.05 -7.86 12.28
C GLU A 553 -39.21 -8.84 13.42
N TYR A 554 -39.14 -10.15 13.17
CA TYR A 554 -39.17 -11.16 14.23
C TYR A 554 -38.07 -10.92 15.29
N PHE A 555 -36.82 -10.72 14.88
CA PHE A 555 -35.72 -10.47 15.83
C PHE A 555 -35.90 -9.16 16.60
N LEU A 556 -36.36 -8.10 15.93
CA LEU A 556 -36.69 -6.82 16.59
C LEU A 556 -37.82 -6.99 17.62
N GLU A 557 -38.86 -7.77 17.32
CA GLU A 557 -39.97 -8.07 18.23
C GLU A 557 -39.52 -8.90 19.44
N GLN A 558 -38.50 -9.75 19.29
CA GLN A 558 -37.86 -10.45 20.41
C GLN A 558 -36.97 -9.54 21.26
N GLY A 559 -36.78 -8.28 20.86
CA GLY A 559 -35.92 -7.31 21.55
C GLY A 559 -34.43 -7.49 21.28
N VAL A 560 -34.05 -8.22 20.22
CA VAL A 560 -32.66 -8.32 19.77
C VAL A 560 -32.18 -6.95 19.29
N PRO A 561 -30.99 -6.48 19.69
CA PRO A 561 -30.45 -5.17 19.31
C PRO A 561 -29.92 -5.19 17.87
N VAL A 562 -30.79 -5.48 16.90
CA VAL A 562 -30.47 -5.43 15.47
C VAL A 562 -30.24 -3.98 15.08
N LYS A 563 -28.97 -3.64 14.80
CA LYS A 563 -28.57 -2.30 14.39
C LYS A 563 -28.38 -2.21 12.88
N TYR A 564 -27.86 -3.28 12.30
CA TYR A 564 -27.55 -3.32 10.87
C TYR A 564 -28.17 -4.55 10.21
N ILE A 565 -28.55 -4.37 8.94
CA ILE A 565 -28.86 -5.48 8.04
C ILE A 565 -27.96 -5.45 6.81
N SER A 566 -27.53 -6.61 6.34
CA SER A 566 -26.60 -6.76 5.22
C SER A 566 -27.03 -7.91 4.29
N PRO A 567 -27.93 -7.65 3.33
CA PRO A 567 -28.59 -8.71 2.57
C PRO A 567 -27.76 -9.24 1.39
N ILE A 568 -26.53 -8.77 1.20
CA ILE A 568 -25.66 -9.17 0.10
C ILE A 568 -24.26 -9.36 0.66
N ASN A 569 -23.60 -10.47 0.33
CA ASN A 569 -22.21 -10.74 0.69
C ASN A 569 -21.37 -10.88 -0.58
N GLU A 570 -20.22 -10.19 -0.64
CA GLU A 570 -19.21 -10.28 -1.70
C GLU A 570 -19.80 -10.36 -3.13
N PRO A 571 -20.55 -9.32 -3.56
CA PRO A 571 -21.30 -9.36 -4.81
C PRO A 571 -20.41 -9.56 -6.04
N GLN A 572 -19.11 -9.24 -5.96
CA GLN A 572 -18.21 -9.30 -7.09
C GLN A 572 -17.77 -10.72 -7.47
N TRP A 573 -17.87 -11.69 -6.57
CA TRP A 573 -17.35 -13.03 -6.83
C TRP A 573 -18.31 -13.88 -7.65
N SER A 574 -17.73 -14.83 -8.39
CA SER A 574 -18.48 -15.85 -9.10
C SER A 574 -18.82 -17.01 -8.17
N TRP A 575 -20.01 -16.96 -7.58
CA TRP A 575 -20.59 -18.08 -6.83
C TRP A 575 -21.23 -19.09 -7.79
N SER A 576 -21.03 -20.39 -7.56
CA SER A 576 -21.37 -21.45 -8.52
C SER A 576 -22.29 -22.53 -7.95
N SER A 577 -23.37 -22.84 -8.67
CA SER A 577 -24.21 -24.02 -8.39
C SER A 577 -23.53 -25.35 -8.74
N THR A 578 -22.39 -25.31 -9.44
CA THR A 578 -21.62 -26.51 -9.83
C THR A 578 -20.37 -26.59 -8.98
N GLY A 579 -20.37 -27.48 -7.99
CA GLY A 579 -19.24 -27.69 -7.07
C GLY A 579 -19.04 -26.58 -6.03
N GLY A 580 -20.02 -25.69 -5.85
CA GLY A 580 -20.00 -24.66 -4.81
C GLY A 580 -19.94 -25.27 -3.41
N SER A 581 -19.07 -24.73 -2.56
CA SER A 581 -18.83 -25.21 -1.19
C SER A 581 -19.51 -24.38 -0.11
N GLN A 582 -20.22 -23.33 -0.49
CA GLN A 582 -20.97 -22.44 0.42
C GLN A 582 -22.09 -21.71 -0.32
N GLU A 583 -23.00 -21.10 0.44
CA GLU A 583 -24.01 -20.16 -0.06
C GLU A 583 -23.35 -18.88 -0.60
N GLY A 584 -23.91 -18.32 -1.67
CA GLY A 584 -23.38 -17.11 -2.32
C GLY A 584 -24.17 -16.72 -3.57
N THR A 585 -24.13 -15.45 -3.95
CA THR A 585 -24.67 -14.98 -5.23
C THR A 585 -23.88 -13.79 -5.75
N HIS A 586 -23.57 -13.82 -7.05
CA HIS A 586 -22.98 -12.67 -7.71
C HIS A 586 -24.02 -11.56 -7.84
N TYR A 587 -23.59 -10.31 -7.94
CA TYR A 587 -24.41 -9.20 -8.42
C TYR A 587 -23.52 -8.20 -9.15
N GLU A 588 -23.89 -7.81 -10.36
CA GLU A 588 -23.27 -6.64 -10.98
C GLU A 588 -23.59 -5.38 -10.16
N PRO A 589 -22.76 -4.32 -10.23
CA PRO A 589 -22.97 -3.11 -9.42
C PRO A 589 -24.38 -2.52 -9.52
N GLU A 590 -24.96 -2.47 -10.71
CA GLU A 590 -26.32 -1.98 -10.94
C GLU A 590 -27.41 -2.88 -10.34
N GLU A 591 -27.22 -4.20 -10.37
CA GLU A 591 -28.15 -5.18 -9.76
C GLU A 591 -28.14 -5.05 -8.24
N MET A 592 -26.95 -4.96 -7.65
CA MET A 592 -26.73 -4.76 -6.22
C MET A 592 -27.38 -3.46 -5.75
N ALA A 593 -27.14 -2.34 -6.46
CA ALA A 593 -27.76 -1.06 -6.15
C ALA A 593 -29.30 -1.10 -6.30
N ALA A 594 -29.83 -1.78 -7.32
CA ALA A 594 -31.28 -1.93 -7.52
C ALA A 594 -31.93 -2.74 -6.40
N LEU A 595 -31.30 -3.83 -5.96
CA LEU A 595 -31.78 -4.65 -4.85
C LEU A 595 -31.73 -3.89 -3.52
N LEU A 596 -30.59 -3.27 -3.19
CA LEU A 596 -30.45 -2.47 -1.96
C LEU A 596 -31.40 -1.27 -1.92
N SER A 597 -31.71 -0.66 -3.07
CA SER A 597 -32.71 0.42 -3.14
C SER A 597 -34.12 -0.06 -2.74
N ARG A 598 -34.47 -1.31 -3.06
CA ARG A 598 -35.74 -1.92 -2.62
C ARG A 598 -35.74 -2.21 -1.12
N PHE A 599 -34.63 -2.72 -0.57
CA PHE A 599 -34.46 -2.85 0.87
C PHE A 599 -34.63 -1.51 1.59
N ALA A 600 -33.94 -0.45 1.15
CA ALA A 600 -34.03 0.87 1.75
C ALA A 600 -35.46 1.42 1.76
N LYS A 601 -36.19 1.26 0.65
CA LYS A 601 -37.59 1.66 0.55
C LYS A 601 -38.48 0.84 1.49
N ALA A 602 -38.30 -0.47 1.56
CA ALA A 602 -39.10 -1.34 2.42
C ALA A 602 -38.84 -1.08 3.91
N ILE A 603 -37.59 -0.78 4.31
CA ILE A 603 -37.24 -0.33 5.67
C ILE A 603 -38.04 0.93 6.02
N GLU A 604 -38.08 1.93 5.13
CA GLU A 604 -38.84 3.17 5.33
C GLU A 604 -40.35 2.91 5.42
N GLU A 605 -40.90 2.08 4.52
CA GLU A 605 -42.34 1.76 4.47
C GLU A 605 -42.81 0.94 5.68
N ARG A 606 -41.98 0.02 6.18
CA ARG A 606 -42.24 -0.79 7.38
C ARG A 606 -41.92 -0.05 8.68
N GLY A 607 -41.20 1.08 8.60
CA GLY A 607 -40.83 1.89 9.76
C GLY A 607 -39.79 1.23 10.67
N LEU A 608 -38.89 0.42 10.10
CA LEU A 608 -37.88 -0.32 10.84
C LEU A 608 -36.72 0.60 11.25
N ASN A 609 -36.29 0.50 12.51
CA ASN A 609 -35.16 1.25 13.03
C ASN A 609 -33.85 0.44 12.90
N VAL A 610 -33.45 0.18 11.66
CA VAL A 610 -32.21 -0.52 11.29
C VAL A 610 -31.48 0.23 10.19
N SER A 611 -30.16 0.12 10.14
CA SER A 611 -29.34 0.67 9.05
C SER A 611 -28.97 -0.42 8.05
N LEU A 612 -29.10 -0.10 6.76
CA LEU A 612 -28.62 -0.97 5.69
C LEU A 612 -27.09 -0.89 5.56
N MET A 613 -26.43 -2.02 5.41
CA MET A 613 -24.99 -2.15 5.15
C MET A 613 -24.73 -2.64 3.72
N GLY A 614 -23.61 -2.20 3.17
CA GLY A 614 -23.12 -2.58 1.85
C GLY A 614 -21.86 -1.81 1.48
N PRO A 615 -21.16 -2.18 0.39
CA PRO A 615 -21.50 -3.29 -0.49
C PRO A 615 -21.08 -4.69 -0.02
N GLU A 616 -20.39 -4.82 1.13
CA GLU A 616 -19.76 -6.08 1.58
C GLU A 616 -18.83 -6.65 0.50
N SER A 617 -18.12 -5.77 -0.22
CA SER A 617 -17.16 -6.18 -1.23
C SER A 617 -16.00 -6.90 -0.56
N GLY A 618 -15.76 -8.14 -0.99
CA GLY A 618 -14.66 -9.02 -0.60
C GLY A 618 -13.23 -8.51 -0.85
N GLU A 619 -13.08 -7.28 -1.34
CA GLU A 619 -11.79 -6.61 -1.55
C GLU A 619 -11.96 -5.08 -1.44
N ILE A 620 -10.83 -4.37 -1.29
CA ILE A 620 -10.74 -2.90 -1.41
C ILE A 620 -10.25 -2.46 -2.79
N GLY A 621 -10.23 -1.15 -3.04
CA GLY A 621 -9.72 -0.58 -4.28
C GLY A 621 -10.81 -0.33 -5.33
N GLU A 622 -10.49 -0.55 -6.61
CA GLU A 622 -11.33 -0.12 -7.73
C GLU A 622 -12.69 -0.84 -7.78
N THR A 623 -12.71 -2.16 -7.53
CA THR A 623 -13.93 -2.95 -7.50
C THR A 623 -14.90 -2.42 -6.46
N ASN A 624 -14.43 -2.32 -5.20
CA ASN A 624 -15.19 -1.76 -4.09
C ASN A 624 -15.73 -0.35 -4.40
N ARG A 625 -14.88 0.51 -4.98
CA ARG A 625 -15.23 1.89 -5.36
C ARG A 625 -16.38 1.94 -6.37
N LYS A 626 -16.43 1.02 -7.34
CA LYS A 626 -17.51 0.95 -8.33
C LYS A 626 -18.85 0.68 -7.64
N TYR A 627 -18.91 -0.34 -6.79
CA TYR A 627 -20.11 -0.69 -6.01
C TYR A 627 -20.56 0.46 -5.12
N MET A 628 -19.66 1.02 -4.29
CA MET A 628 -19.99 2.14 -3.39
C MET A 628 -20.49 3.40 -4.10
N THR A 629 -19.98 3.68 -5.30
CA THR A 629 -20.35 4.87 -6.07
C THR A 629 -21.82 4.85 -6.48
N LEU A 630 -22.39 3.68 -6.77
CA LEU A 630 -23.79 3.54 -7.15
C LEU A 630 -24.73 3.72 -5.96
N LEU A 631 -24.34 3.24 -4.77
CA LEU A 631 -25.14 3.37 -3.55
C LEU A 631 -25.41 4.83 -3.15
N LYS A 632 -24.50 5.75 -3.51
CA LYS A 632 -24.67 7.19 -3.28
C LYS A 632 -25.68 7.85 -4.23
N ARG A 633 -26.00 7.24 -5.38
CA ARG A 633 -26.86 7.86 -6.41
C ARG A 633 -28.33 7.87 -6.01
N ASP A 634 -28.78 6.85 -5.28
CA ASP A 634 -30.13 6.80 -4.70
C ASP A 634 -30.11 7.42 -3.30
N LYS A 635 -30.90 8.48 -3.11
CA LYS A 635 -30.94 9.22 -1.86
C LYS A 635 -31.65 8.44 -0.74
N THR A 636 -32.68 7.67 -1.05
CA THR A 636 -33.38 6.84 -0.07
C THR A 636 -32.44 5.76 0.43
N LEU A 637 -31.75 5.08 -0.49
CA LEU A 637 -30.69 4.11 -0.17
C LEU A 637 -29.59 4.74 0.69
N TYR A 638 -28.96 5.82 0.23
CA TYR A 638 -27.86 6.47 0.95
C TYR A 638 -28.26 6.99 2.33
N ASN A 639 -29.53 7.36 2.52
CA ASN A 639 -30.06 7.79 3.82
C ASN A 639 -30.35 6.61 4.75
N ALA A 640 -30.74 5.45 4.21
CA ALA A 640 -30.94 4.22 4.98
C ALA A 640 -29.62 3.57 5.44
N MET A 641 -28.48 4.03 4.94
CA MET A 641 -27.15 3.53 5.31
C MET A 641 -26.42 4.49 6.25
N ASP A 642 -26.20 4.14 7.51
CA ASP A 642 -25.31 4.89 8.41
C ASP A 642 -23.83 4.61 8.12
N SER A 643 -23.57 3.49 7.44
CA SER A 643 -22.23 2.98 7.21
C SER A 643 -22.07 2.25 5.89
N PHE A 644 -20.83 2.20 5.41
CA PHE A 644 -20.40 1.26 4.38
C PHE A 644 -19.58 0.13 4.99
N ALA A 645 -19.57 -1.01 4.30
CA ALA A 645 -18.92 -2.23 4.72
C ALA A 645 -17.97 -2.76 3.63
N TYR A 646 -16.83 -3.31 4.03
CA TYR A 646 -15.83 -3.90 3.14
C TYR A 646 -15.08 -5.04 3.84
N HIS A 647 -14.49 -5.93 3.04
CA HIS A 647 -13.62 -7.00 3.52
C HIS A 647 -12.18 -6.72 3.13
N SER A 648 -11.24 -7.16 3.96
CA SER A 648 -9.83 -6.80 3.80
C SER A 648 -9.01 -7.70 2.89
N TYR A 649 -9.59 -8.76 2.33
CA TYR A 649 -8.85 -9.76 1.56
C TYR A 649 -8.08 -9.17 0.35
N TRP A 650 -7.03 -9.88 -0.08
CA TRP A 650 -6.20 -9.65 -1.27
C TRP A 650 -5.31 -8.39 -1.23
N LYS A 651 -5.62 -7.46 -0.33
CA LYS A 651 -4.90 -6.22 -0.05
C LYS A 651 -4.67 -6.04 1.45
N ASP A 652 -4.75 -7.13 2.19
CA ASP A 652 -4.54 -7.16 3.63
C ASP A 652 -3.07 -6.89 4.00
N ASP A 653 -2.11 -7.19 3.13
CA ASP A 653 -0.66 -6.92 3.24
C ASP A 653 -0.16 -5.66 2.52
N ASP A 654 -1.07 -4.87 1.94
CA ASP A 654 -0.76 -3.67 1.18
C ASP A 654 -1.16 -2.39 1.96
N PRO A 655 -0.29 -1.88 2.86
CA PRO A 655 -0.61 -0.69 3.65
C PRO A 655 -0.80 0.56 2.78
N GLY A 656 -0.16 0.60 1.60
CA GLY A 656 -0.35 1.67 0.62
C GLY A 656 -1.77 1.69 0.07
N ALA A 657 -2.29 0.53 -0.35
CA ALA A 657 -3.66 0.39 -0.83
C ALA A 657 -4.69 0.71 0.27
N LYS A 658 -4.47 0.24 1.51
CA LYS A 658 -5.35 0.56 2.64
C LYS A 658 -5.40 2.06 2.94
N LEU A 659 -4.24 2.73 2.96
CA LEU A 659 -4.17 4.18 3.14
C LEU A 659 -4.86 4.93 2.01
N GLN A 660 -4.61 4.53 0.76
CA GLN A 660 -5.27 5.14 -0.40
C GLN A 660 -6.79 4.98 -0.30
N PHE A 661 -7.26 3.76 -0.02
CA PHE A 661 -8.68 3.47 0.16
C PHE A 661 -9.31 4.33 1.27
N GLY A 662 -8.67 4.43 2.44
CA GLY A 662 -9.16 5.26 3.54
C GLY A 662 -9.22 6.75 3.24
N LEU A 663 -8.18 7.31 2.60
CA LEU A 663 -8.16 8.72 2.17
C LEU A 663 -9.24 9.01 1.13
N GLU A 664 -9.39 8.11 0.16
CA GLU A 664 -10.43 8.17 -0.85
C GLU A 664 -11.83 8.07 -0.25
N TYR A 665 -11.99 7.22 0.78
CA TYR A 665 -13.23 7.06 1.50
C TYR A 665 -13.62 8.36 2.21
N ALA A 666 -12.71 8.88 3.04
CA ALA A 666 -12.90 10.09 3.82
C ALA A 666 -13.22 11.30 2.93
N ALA A 667 -12.65 11.38 1.73
CA ALA A 667 -12.90 12.46 0.78
C ALA A 667 -14.30 12.41 0.13
N ARG A 668 -14.86 11.21 -0.09
CA ARG A 668 -16.07 11.01 -0.92
C ARG A 668 -17.33 10.71 -0.14
N TRP A 669 -17.22 10.07 1.02
CA TRP A 669 -18.35 9.64 1.85
C TRP A 669 -18.24 10.19 3.29
N ASN A 670 -17.74 11.43 3.42
CA ASN A 670 -17.66 12.13 4.69
C ASN A 670 -19.01 12.09 5.45
N GLY A 671 -18.95 11.69 6.73
CA GLY A 671 -20.11 11.57 7.61
C GLY A 671 -20.79 10.19 7.62
N LYS A 672 -20.34 9.22 6.82
CA LYS A 672 -20.72 7.81 6.96
C LYS A 672 -19.61 7.04 7.67
N LYS A 673 -19.98 6.02 8.43
CA LYS A 673 -19.01 5.12 9.06
C LYS A 673 -18.48 4.11 8.05
N LEU A 674 -17.27 3.63 8.25
CA LEU A 674 -16.67 2.55 7.49
C LEU A 674 -16.41 1.37 8.42
N HIS A 675 -16.93 0.19 8.09
CA HIS A 675 -16.74 -1.01 8.88
C HIS A 675 -15.98 -2.06 8.09
N MET A 676 -14.94 -2.63 8.69
CA MET A 676 -14.33 -3.85 8.19
C MET A 676 -15.14 -5.00 8.77
N THR A 677 -15.94 -5.64 7.93
CA THR A 677 -17.01 -6.56 8.36
C THR A 677 -16.62 -8.03 8.27
N GLU A 678 -15.55 -8.35 7.55
CA GLU A 678 -15.09 -9.73 7.39
C GLU A 678 -13.60 -9.78 7.02
N TRP A 679 -12.86 -10.60 7.78
CA TRP A 679 -11.55 -11.06 7.37
C TRP A 679 -11.18 -12.35 8.11
N CYS A 680 -10.52 -13.24 7.38
CA CYS A 680 -9.70 -14.33 7.91
C CYS A 680 -8.44 -14.44 7.05
N GLU A 681 -7.49 -15.28 7.44
CA GLU A 681 -6.32 -15.51 6.62
C GLU A 681 -6.68 -16.38 5.40
N LEU A 682 -6.59 -15.80 4.19
CA LEU A 682 -7.01 -16.47 2.96
C LEU A 682 -6.02 -16.22 1.81
N PRO A 683 -5.37 -17.26 1.25
CA PRO A 683 -5.33 -18.64 1.75
C PRO A 683 -4.66 -18.71 3.12
N ASN A 684 -5.15 -19.59 4.00
CA ASN A 684 -4.55 -19.75 5.32
C ASN A 684 -3.21 -20.49 5.20
N THR A 685 -2.13 -19.85 5.64
CA THR A 685 -0.77 -20.40 5.62
C THR A 685 -0.23 -20.77 6.99
N HIS A 686 -0.93 -20.39 8.07
CA HIS A 686 -0.52 -20.67 9.44
C HIS A 686 -1.51 -21.60 10.15
N VAL A 687 -0.99 -22.66 10.75
CA VAL A 687 -1.80 -23.55 11.60
C VAL A 687 -2.32 -22.83 12.83
N VAL A 688 -3.35 -23.35 13.47
CA VAL A 688 -4.01 -22.72 14.63
C VAL A 688 -3.08 -22.45 15.81
N SER A 689 -2.02 -23.25 15.97
CA SER A 689 -1.02 -23.13 17.04
C SER A 689 0.10 -22.13 16.72
N ASP A 690 0.19 -21.65 15.48
CA ASP A 690 1.29 -20.78 15.03
C ASP A 690 1.03 -19.31 15.36
N PHE A 691 1.98 -18.68 16.05
CA PHE A 691 1.93 -17.27 16.39
C PHE A 691 2.07 -16.34 15.17
N GLY A 692 2.61 -16.81 14.05
CA GLY A 692 2.60 -16.09 12.77
C GLY A 692 1.19 -15.70 12.35
N GLY A 693 0.21 -16.59 12.51
CA GLY A 693 -1.21 -16.30 12.23
C GLY A 693 -1.77 -15.19 13.14
N ALA A 694 -1.31 -15.12 14.41
CA ALA A 694 -1.67 -14.03 15.32
C ALA A 694 -1.07 -12.68 14.88
N LEU A 695 0.20 -12.67 14.46
CA LEU A 695 0.87 -11.47 13.98
C LEU A 695 0.20 -10.90 12.72
N VAL A 696 -0.12 -11.75 11.74
CA VAL A 696 -0.84 -11.34 10.53
C VAL A 696 -2.21 -10.78 10.90
N THR A 697 -2.96 -11.48 11.76
CA THR A 697 -4.28 -11.00 12.23
C THR A 697 -4.18 -9.62 12.89
N ALA A 698 -3.25 -9.44 13.83
CA ALA A 698 -3.06 -8.17 14.53
C ALA A 698 -2.57 -7.04 13.62
N ARG A 699 -1.71 -7.35 12.65
CA ARG A 699 -1.26 -6.41 11.61
C ARG A 699 -2.45 -5.90 10.81
N VAL A 700 -3.30 -6.80 10.30
CA VAL A 700 -4.47 -6.44 9.49
C VAL A 700 -5.46 -5.60 10.30
N ILE A 701 -5.75 -5.98 11.56
CA ILE A 701 -6.58 -5.17 12.47
C ILE A 701 -5.97 -3.77 12.62
N SER A 702 -4.68 -3.68 12.94
CA SER A 702 -4.01 -2.39 13.11
C SER A 702 -4.07 -1.55 11.84
N ASP A 703 -3.79 -2.12 10.68
CA ASP A 703 -3.77 -1.38 9.41
C ASP A 703 -5.17 -0.93 8.99
N ASP A 704 -6.22 -1.73 9.21
CA ASP A 704 -7.60 -1.33 8.93
C ASP A 704 -8.08 -0.19 9.82
N LEU A 705 -7.79 -0.27 11.12
CA LEU A 705 -8.14 0.79 12.07
C LEU A 705 -7.32 2.06 11.85
N THR A 706 -6.09 1.97 11.33
CA THR A 706 -5.18 3.13 11.25
C THR A 706 -5.02 3.75 9.86
N LEU A 707 -5.13 2.95 8.79
CA LEU A 707 -4.90 3.36 7.41
C LEU A 707 -6.22 3.48 6.64
N SER A 708 -7.07 2.44 6.69
CA SER A 708 -8.40 2.46 6.06
C SER A 708 -9.37 3.38 6.81
N GLY A 709 -9.19 3.52 8.13
CA GLY A 709 -10.06 4.33 8.99
C GLY A 709 -11.34 3.60 9.41
N ALA A 710 -11.29 2.26 9.48
CA ALA A 710 -12.41 1.45 9.92
C ALA A 710 -12.81 1.81 11.38
N GLY A 711 -14.11 1.93 11.62
CA GLY A 711 -14.72 2.15 12.93
C GLY A 711 -15.13 0.85 13.64
N SER A 712 -15.12 -0.29 12.96
CA SER A 712 -15.21 -1.60 13.60
C SER A 712 -14.43 -2.63 12.81
N TRP A 713 -14.15 -3.76 13.43
CA TRP A 713 -13.45 -4.89 12.81
C TRP A 713 -14.10 -6.20 13.23
N SER A 714 -14.50 -7.03 12.27
CA SER A 714 -15.11 -8.33 12.53
C SER A 714 -14.34 -9.45 11.87
N ALA A 715 -13.93 -10.45 12.65
CA ALA A 715 -13.43 -11.70 12.08
C ALA A 715 -14.51 -12.33 11.19
N TRP A 716 -14.11 -13.14 10.19
CA TRP A 716 -15.09 -13.92 9.42
C TRP A 716 -15.82 -14.87 10.36
N THR A 717 -15.31 -16.06 10.64
CA THR A 717 -15.96 -17.02 11.53
C THR A 717 -15.41 -16.92 12.95
N GLY A 718 -16.31 -16.83 13.95
CA GLY A 718 -15.93 -16.98 15.36
C GLY A 718 -15.34 -18.36 15.68
N MET A 719 -15.83 -19.40 15.00
CA MET A 719 -15.33 -20.77 15.11
C MET A 719 -15.34 -21.49 13.75
N ASN A 720 -14.36 -22.36 13.52
CA ASN A 720 -14.31 -23.23 12.34
C ASN A 720 -14.40 -24.72 12.70
N GLN A 721 -14.96 -25.50 11.78
CA GLN A 721 -14.73 -26.94 11.75
C GLN A 721 -13.23 -27.20 11.52
N ARG A 722 -12.60 -27.97 12.40
CA ARG A 722 -11.17 -28.26 12.32
C ARG A 722 -10.82 -29.02 11.04
N SER A 723 -9.74 -28.65 10.38
CA SER A 723 -9.25 -29.36 9.18
C SER A 723 -8.44 -30.60 9.55
N SER A 724 -7.89 -30.64 10.77
CA SER A 724 -7.15 -31.78 11.30
C SER A 724 -7.42 -31.97 12.80
N ALA A 725 -7.22 -33.19 13.28
CA ALA A 725 -7.22 -33.51 14.70
C ALA A 725 -5.97 -33.03 15.44
N ASN A 726 -4.87 -32.89 14.70
CA ASN A 726 -3.62 -32.40 15.22
C ASN A 726 -3.59 -30.88 15.03
N PRO A 727 -3.51 -30.07 16.11
CA PRO A 727 -3.42 -28.62 16.00
C PRO A 727 -2.27 -28.13 15.12
N ASP A 728 -1.16 -28.88 15.07
CA ASP A 728 0.01 -28.55 14.24
C ASP A 728 -0.21 -28.87 12.74
N GLU A 729 -1.38 -29.38 12.38
CA GLU A 729 -1.84 -29.65 11.01
C GLU A 729 -3.24 -29.06 10.75
N ASP A 730 -3.79 -28.31 11.70
CA ASP A 730 -5.10 -27.66 11.58
C ASP A 730 -4.91 -26.27 10.97
N TYR A 731 -5.24 -26.12 9.68
CA TYR A 731 -5.19 -24.88 8.91
C TYR A 731 -6.55 -24.18 8.88
N SER A 732 -7.35 -24.35 9.93
CA SER A 732 -8.55 -23.55 10.13
C SER A 732 -8.18 -22.12 10.54
N ASP A 733 -9.01 -21.17 10.13
CA ASP A 733 -8.74 -19.72 10.20
C ASP A 733 -9.61 -18.97 11.22
N GLY A 734 -10.48 -19.69 11.95
CA GLY A 734 -11.34 -19.15 12.99
C GLY A 734 -10.60 -18.75 14.27
N LEU A 735 -11.27 -17.98 15.12
CA LEU A 735 -10.77 -17.64 16.46
C LEU A 735 -10.79 -18.87 17.39
N LEU A 736 -11.77 -19.73 17.20
CA LEU A 736 -11.85 -21.07 17.79
C LEU A 736 -11.89 -22.13 16.69
N THR A 737 -11.52 -23.37 17.00
CA THR A 737 -11.80 -24.53 16.14
C THR A 737 -12.45 -25.64 16.92
N SER A 738 -13.24 -26.49 16.26
CA SER A 738 -13.87 -27.64 16.93
C SER A 738 -13.99 -28.85 16.03
N ASN A 739 -14.27 -30.00 16.65
CA ASN A 739 -14.84 -31.14 15.96
C ASN A 739 -16.30 -30.87 15.54
N ASP A 740 -16.90 -31.81 14.80
CA ASP A 740 -18.17 -31.62 14.10
C ASP A 740 -19.37 -31.29 14.99
N ASP A 741 -19.37 -31.74 16.25
CA ASP A 741 -20.45 -31.54 17.22
C ASP A 741 -20.09 -30.53 18.33
N CYS A 742 -18.95 -29.87 18.20
CA CYS A 742 -18.40 -28.92 19.17
C CYS A 742 -18.24 -29.49 20.60
N SER A 743 -18.16 -30.81 20.75
CA SER A 743 -17.83 -31.45 22.04
C SER A 743 -16.37 -31.25 22.45
N GLU A 744 -15.49 -31.07 21.47
CA GLU A 744 -14.09 -30.70 21.66
C GLU A 744 -13.78 -29.45 20.82
N TYR A 745 -13.22 -28.42 21.45
CA TYR A 745 -12.77 -27.21 20.77
C TYR A 745 -11.42 -26.72 21.28
N SER A 746 -10.81 -25.79 20.55
CA SER A 746 -9.51 -25.20 20.87
C SER A 746 -9.52 -23.71 20.56
N VAL A 747 -8.81 -22.94 21.38
CA VAL A 747 -8.57 -21.50 21.17
C VAL A 747 -7.35 -21.34 20.28
N THR A 748 -7.46 -20.62 19.17
CA THR A 748 -6.36 -20.44 18.22
C THR A 748 -5.46 -19.28 18.61
N MET A 749 -4.26 -19.17 18.03
CA MET A 749 -3.39 -18.01 18.25
C MET A 749 -4.03 -16.70 17.77
N ARG A 750 -4.92 -16.76 16.75
CA ARG A 750 -5.65 -15.59 16.22
C ARG A 750 -6.65 -15.01 17.23
N TYR A 751 -7.19 -15.83 18.12
CA TYR A 751 -8.00 -15.36 19.26
C TYR A 751 -7.22 -14.33 20.09
N TYR A 752 -5.98 -14.66 20.46
CA TYR A 752 -5.17 -13.78 21.30
C TYR A 752 -4.77 -12.49 20.56
N ALA A 753 -4.61 -12.55 19.24
CA ALA A 753 -4.41 -11.35 18.42
C ALA A 753 -5.59 -10.38 18.53
N LEU A 754 -6.82 -10.88 18.35
CA LEU A 754 -8.02 -10.05 18.46
C LEU A 754 -8.22 -9.53 19.90
N ALA A 755 -7.89 -10.34 20.91
CA ALA A 755 -8.01 -9.96 22.32
C ALA A 755 -7.17 -8.73 22.70
N HIS A 756 -6.04 -8.49 22.03
CA HIS A 756 -5.22 -7.28 22.23
C HIS A 756 -5.94 -5.98 21.84
N PHE A 757 -7.00 -6.09 21.04
CA PHE A 757 -7.85 -4.98 20.63
C PHE A 757 -9.18 -5.03 21.39
N SER A 758 -9.94 -6.12 21.27
CA SER A 758 -11.32 -6.19 21.75
C SER A 758 -11.47 -6.07 23.26
N LYS A 759 -10.54 -6.63 24.05
CA LYS A 759 -10.63 -6.58 25.53
C LYS A 759 -10.28 -5.22 26.12
N TYR A 760 -9.57 -4.39 25.37
CA TYR A 760 -8.96 -3.17 25.93
C TYR A 760 -9.49 -1.90 25.27
N ILE A 761 -10.00 -1.97 24.05
CA ILE A 761 -10.60 -0.85 23.33
C ILE A 761 -12.12 -0.95 23.46
N GLU A 762 -12.70 -0.07 24.28
CA GLU A 762 -14.13 -0.10 24.59
C GLU A 762 -14.99 0.45 23.43
N PRO A 763 -16.24 0.00 23.25
CA PRO A 763 -17.19 0.67 22.39
C PRO A 763 -17.30 2.16 22.74
N GLY A 764 -17.18 3.02 21.73
CA GLY A 764 -17.13 4.47 21.90
C GLY A 764 -15.73 5.05 22.11
N ALA A 765 -14.69 4.21 22.18
CA ALA A 765 -13.31 4.68 22.14
C ALA A 765 -13.04 5.48 20.85
N VAL A 766 -12.15 6.46 20.92
CA VAL A 766 -11.77 7.27 19.76
C VAL A 766 -10.33 6.94 19.39
N ARG A 767 -10.06 6.63 18.12
CA ARG A 767 -8.69 6.46 17.65
C ARG A 767 -7.96 7.79 17.79
N ILE A 768 -6.76 7.76 18.37
CA ILE A 768 -5.90 8.93 18.57
C ILE A 768 -4.56 8.74 17.86
N GLN A 769 -3.79 9.82 17.72
CA GLN A 769 -2.48 9.73 17.09
C GLN A 769 -1.50 9.00 18.01
N ALA A 770 -0.89 7.92 17.52
CA ALA A 770 0.27 7.27 18.12
C ALA A 770 1.34 7.09 17.03
N ALA A 771 2.26 8.05 16.92
CA ALA A 771 3.20 8.13 15.80
C ALA A 771 4.60 7.61 16.19
N LYS A 772 5.10 6.60 15.48
CA LYS A 772 6.49 6.16 15.62
C LYS A 772 7.46 7.11 14.93
N SER A 773 8.62 7.37 15.53
CA SER A 773 9.70 8.16 14.93
C SER A 773 10.53 7.30 13.99
N GLY A 774 10.77 7.77 12.77
CA GLY A 774 11.50 7.00 11.76
C GLY A 774 10.63 5.93 11.08
N TYR A 775 11.24 5.19 10.18
CA TYR A 775 10.58 4.19 9.37
C TYR A 775 10.81 2.79 9.94
N SER A 776 9.76 1.97 9.95
CA SER A 776 9.83 0.55 10.28
C SER A 776 8.64 -0.15 9.64
N ASP A 777 8.96 -1.16 8.83
CA ASP A 777 8.01 -1.99 8.11
C ASP A 777 7.49 -3.16 8.92
N THR A 778 8.07 -3.40 10.08
CA THR A 778 7.78 -4.55 10.93
C THR A 778 7.09 -4.15 12.24
N LEU A 779 7.04 -2.86 12.58
CA LEU A 779 6.35 -2.38 13.78
C LEU A 779 5.12 -1.54 13.42
N ARG A 780 3.92 -2.01 13.78
CA ARG A 780 2.67 -1.27 13.65
C ARG A 780 2.31 -0.68 15.00
N VAL A 781 1.77 0.54 14.98
CA VAL A 781 1.41 1.29 16.18
C VAL A 781 0.02 1.87 15.97
N SER A 782 -0.90 1.49 16.85
CA SER A 782 -2.26 2.03 16.89
C SER A 782 -2.56 2.56 18.30
N GLY A 783 -3.30 3.67 18.38
CA GLY A 783 -3.60 4.34 19.64
C GLY A 783 -5.07 4.72 19.74
N PHE A 784 -5.65 4.53 20.92
CA PHE A 784 -7.06 4.75 21.20
C PHE A 784 -7.23 5.43 22.56
N LYS A 785 -8.29 6.22 22.71
CA LYS A 785 -8.72 6.81 23.98
C LYS A 785 -10.11 6.28 24.32
N ASN A 786 -10.22 5.51 25.39
CA ASN A 786 -11.48 4.96 25.86
C ASN A 786 -12.39 6.07 26.46
N PRO A 787 -13.71 5.82 26.59
CA PRO A 787 -14.65 6.75 27.23
C PRO A 787 -14.26 7.14 28.66
N ASP A 788 -13.58 6.27 29.41
CA ASP A 788 -13.07 6.54 30.75
C ASP A 788 -11.82 7.46 30.78
N GLY A 789 -11.27 7.79 29.60
CA GLY A 789 -10.08 8.63 29.41
C GLY A 789 -8.75 7.87 29.39
N SER A 790 -8.76 6.55 29.64
CA SER A 790 -7.57 5.72 29.49
C SER A 790 -7.14 5.65 28.02
N ARG A 791 -5.83 5.55 27.79
CA ARG A 791 -5.23 5.49 26.46
C ARG A 791 -4.67 4.08 26.23
N VAL A 792 -5.03 3.46 25.11
CA VAL A 792 -4.65 2.09 24.77
C VAL A 792 -3.79 2.14 23.53
N ILE A 793 -2.55 1.66 23.62
CA ILE A 793 -1.60 1.60 22.52
C ILE A 793 -1.32 0.14 22.19
N VAL A 794 -1.63 -0.29 20.96
CA VAL A 794 -1.32 -1.64 20.49
C VAL A 794 -0.13 -1.59 19.54
N LEU A 795 0.86 -2.43 19.83
CA LEU A 795 2.15 -2.51 19.17
C LEU A 795 2.31 -3.92 18.60
N VAL A 796 2.30 -4.03 17.27
CA VAL A 796 2.50 -5.32 16.57
C VAL A 796 3.92 -5.31 16.00
N ASN A 797 4.81 -6.10 16.61
CA ASN A 797 6.21 -6.21 16.22
C ASN A 797 6.45 -7.55 15.51
N GLU A 798 6.48 -7.52 14.18
CA GLU A 798 6.79 -8.67 13.32
C GLU A 798 8.31 -8.82 13.07
N GLY A 799 9.13 -7.94 13.65
CA GLY A 799 10.57 -7.95 13.50
C GLY A 799 11.27 -8.49 14.75
N GLU A 800 12.54 -8.10 14.88
CA GLU A 800 13.37 -8.41 16.04
C GLU A 800 12.98 -7.62 17.29
N GLU A 801 13.52 -8.02 18.44
CA GLU A 801 13.37 -7.27 19.69
C GLU A 801 13.73 -5.79 19.48
N THR A 802 12.82 -4.90 19.87
CA THR A 802 12.93 -3.47 19.60
C THR A 802 12.69 -2.66 20.87
N ALA A 803 13.68 -1.84 21.24
CA ALA A 803 13.52 -0.87 22.32
C ALA A 803 12.79 0.38 21.80
N VAL A 804 11.72 0.77 22.50
CA VAL A 804 10.91 1.95 22.21
C VAL A 804 10.84 2.92 23.39
N ARG A 805 10.57 4.19 23.10
CA ARG A 805 10.23 5.23 24.07
C ARG A 805 8.82 5.72 23.84
N LEU A 806 7.90 5.32 24.71
CA LEU A 806 6.52 5.79 24.70
C LEU A 806 6.46 7.18 25.32
N GLN A 807 5.99 8.19 24.58
CA GLN A 807 5.85 9.56 25.06
C GLN A 807 4.36 9.83 25.31
N ASP A 808 3.99 9.85 26.60
CA ASP A 808 2.68 10.17 27.14
C ASP A 808 2.84 10.87 28.51
N GLU A 809 1.75 11.46 29.04
CA GLU A 809 1.71 12.11 30.35
C GLU A 809 0.98 11.27 31.43
N ALA A 810 0.82 9.97 31.20
CA ALA A 810 0.20 9.02 32.12
C ALA A 810 0.88 8.96 33.49
N GLN A 811 0.09 8.63 34.52
CA GLN A 811 0.59 8.35 35.86
C GLN A 811 0.94 6.87 36.02
N THR A 812 0.13 6.00 35.41
CA THR A 812 0.30 4.55 35.49
C THR A 812 0.27 3.91 34.12
N MET A 813 0.94 2.77 34.01
CA MET A 813 1.02 1.97 32.79
C MET A 813 0.88 0.49 33.13
N GLN A 814 0.05 -0.21 32.37
CA GLN A 814 -0.01 -1.67 32.33
C GLN A 814 0.43 -2.14 30.94
N VAL A 815 1.25 -3.19 30.88
CA VAL A 815 1.76 -3.76 29.62
C VAL A 815 1.34 -5.22 29.57
N ILE A 816 0.63 -5.57 28.51
CA ILE A 816 0.17 -6.92 28.21
C ILE A 816 0.86 -7.37 26.92
N THR A 817 1.50 -8.54 26.92
CA THR A 817 2.28 -9.04 25.79
C THR A 817 1.90 -10.46 25.44
N SER A 818 1.75 -10.72 24.13
CA SER A 818 1.72 -12.07 23.56
C SER A 818 2.91 -12.33 22.66
N THR A 819 3.41 -13.56 22.71
CA THR A 819 4.44 -14.17 21.85
C THR A 819 4.03 -15.62 21.58
N SER A 820 4.89 -16.41 20.92
CA SER A 820 4.68 -17.86 20.79
C SER A 820 4.59 -18.60 22.14
N GLU A 821 5.19 -18.05 23.21
CA GLU A 821 5.25 -18.68 24.54
C GLU A 821 4.29 -18.04 25.56
N LYS A 822 3.80 -16.84 25.26
CA LYS A 822 3.00 -16.02 26.19
C LYS A 822 1.72 -15.59 25.51
N GLN A 823 0.58 -15.73 26.17
CA GLN A 823 -0.70 -15.28 25.64
C GLN A 823 -1.35 -14.33 26.65
N LEU A 824 -1.47 -13.05 26.27
CA LEU A 824 -2.03 -11.97 27.09
C LEU A 824 -1.39 -11.85 28.49
N GLU A 825 -0.09 -12.09 28.62
CA GLU A 825 0.60 -11.98 29.91
C GLU A 825 0.80 -10.51 30.29
N THR A 826 0.37 -10.11 31.48
CA THR A 826 0.73 -8.80 32.04
C THR A 826 2.20 -8.82 32.45
N THR A 827 3.06 -8.19 31.66
CA THR A 827 4.52 -8.15 31.85
C THR A 827 4.96 -6.96 32.71
N PHE A 828 4.10 -5.95 32.86
CA PHE A 828 4.34 -4.80 33.72
C PHE A 828 3.01 -4.19 34.19
N ASP A 829 2.96 -3.79 35.47
CA ASP A 829 1.85 -3.01 36.04
C ASP A 829 2.42 -2.09 37.13
N GLY A 830 2.31 -0.78 36.93
CA GLY A 830 2.83 0.18 37.90
C GLY A 830 2.90 1.61 37.41
N ALA A 831 3.83 2.38 38.00
CA ALA A 831 4.07 3.76 37.62
C ALA A 831 4.54 3.84 36.15
N TYR A 832 4.08 4.87 35.44
CA TYR A 832 4.43 5.09 34.04
C TYR A 832 5.95 5.09 33.82
N SER A 833 6.38 4.40 32.76
CA SER A 833 7.76 4.35 32.28
C SER A 833 7.80 4.73 30.81
N GLU A 834 8.61 5.73 30.46
CA GLU A 834 8.82 6.11 29.06
C GLU A 834 9.48 4.97 28.27
N LYS A 835 10.25 4.08 28.90
CA LYS A 835 11.01 3.03 28.21
C LYS A 835 10.24 1.72 28.22
N LEU A 836 10.18 1.09 27.06
CA LEU A 836 9.60 -0.23 26.85
C LEU A 836 10.48 -1.03 25.86
N THR A 837 10.65 -2.32 26.10
CA THR A 837 11.29 -3.23 25.14
C THR A 837 10.21 -4.17 24.63
N LEU A 838 10.00 -4.18 23.31
CA LEU A 838 9.08 -5.06 22.63
C LEU A 838 9.83 -6.32 22.23
N PRO A 839 9.41 -7.53 22.67
CA PRO A 839 9.99 -8.76 22.15
C PRO A 839 9.84 -8.83 20.62
N GLY A 840 10.75 -9.54 19.96
CA GLY A 840 10.57 -9.86 18.54
C GLY A 840 9.36 -10.77 18.36
N SER A 841 8.70 -10.70 17.20
CA SER A 841 7.47 -11.48 16.91
C SER A 841 6.47 -11.43 18.07
N SER A 842 6.00 -10.23 18.39
CA SER A 842 5.11 -10.00 19.54
C SER A 842 3.97 -9.03 19.25
N ILE A 843 2.91 -9.15 20.06
CA ILE A 843 1.83 -8.18 20.13
C ILE A 843 1.83 -7.63 21.55
N THR A 844 1.92 -6.32 21.72
CA THR A 844 1.98 -5.66 23.03
C THR A 844 0.91 -4.58 23.12
N THR A 845 0.01 -4.69 24.09
CA THR A 845 -0.95 -3.64 24.45
C THR A 845 -0.47 -2.91 25.69
N VAL A 846 -0.44 -1.58 25.61
CA VAL A 846 -0.07 -0.69 26.70
C VAL A 846 -1.30 0.13 27.09
N ILE A 847 -1.75 0.00 28.34
CA ILE A 847 -2.85 0.76 28.90
C ILE A 847 -2.28 1.86 29.79
N LEU A 848 -2.61 3.11 29.48
CA LEU A 848 -2.12 4.32 30.11
C LEU A 848 -3.28 5.03 30.81
N LYS A 849 -3.11 5.37 32.09
CA LYS A 849 -4.09 6.15 32.86
C LYS A 849 -3.48 7.49 33.27
#